data_AF-A0A9P5E477-F1
#
_entry.id   AF-A0A9P5E477-F1
#
_cell.length_a   1.000
_cell.length_b   1.000
_cell.length_c   1.000
_cell.angle_alpha   90.00
_cell.angle_beta   90.00
_cell.angle_gamma   90.00
#
_symmetry.space_group_name_H-M   'P 1'
#
loop_
_entity.id
_entity.type
_entity.pdbx_description
1 polymer ?
#
loop_
_entity_poly.entity_id
_entity_poly.type
_entity_poly.pdbx_seq_one_letter_code
_entity_poly.pdbx_strand_id
1 'polypeptide(L)'
;MSPEADSKPYFIPEVASPSPSATIIDSSPQTSNIDDEDFGRRPSDFELNDLFHDDEPLLSEHNENLREKNQIQPVFTNKAILSGNSLKHAQLSFAAFHFTVTGLVLFILSRPRFAFFTPKSVAVRQMIPLSTVMALNVIFPNLSLAYSSVPFYQISRILITPCVAAMNFVLYRATLPFYACMALIPACVGVGMVSYFDTKATSASAATTGLLGVVFAFLGIFFSSLYTLLLNQAPLSAFLLLYFIPFVDKAPAQEDLSLDLWVLILMSGIFAALVNISQFFIIAEMGPVTSTVVAHGKTCIIVAIGWYISGRDVADKSIIGLMMALLGIILLPLQYVLAKTCHINNTRRSSWYDAMRLDPTKDNVLSQRNDDLHASTRSKMAAAYSGKEVDTIETTVDENVERLLELLDTEYIAKRRPFDFGYKAQYFTLDVISALAFAMEESMPTIITTIVMPWMIKLLQLPIFRSMLPSEKDKAGVGRVMAIAKKVAAERFGPNPKVQRDMIGSFVSRGLLQHEVESEILMQILAGADTTATAIRATLLYIISNPRVVHAMRSEIDNAKLSLPIVTDAEAHVMLYLQAVIKEGLRIHPPVVGPMSKEVPRGGDTFKGQYLPQGTKIGYCAWGILRRTDIWGEDSDEFRPERWLDCSEDKLRLMEGTLELVFGYVR
;
A
#
# COMPACT_ATOMS: atom_id res chain seq x y z
N MET A 1 -59.23 -13.73 40.50
CA MET A 1 -59.32 -12.42 41.15
C MET A 1 -57.89 -11.95 41.35
N SER A 2 -57.54 -10.86 40.67
CA SER A 2 -56.20 -10.25 40.66
C SER A 2 -55.69 -9.87 42.04
N PRO A 3 -54.37 -9.67 42.17
CA PRO A 3 -53.90 -8.50 42.90
C PRO A 3 -52.96 -7.64 42.05
N GLU A 4 -53.18 -6.34 42.20
CA GLU A 4 -52.49 -5.20 41.61
C GLU A 4 -51.02 -5.15 42.05
N ALA A 5 -50.14 -4.79 41.12
CA ALA A 5 -48.73 -4.50 41.38
C ALA A 5 -48.53 -2.98 41.37
N ASP A 6 -48.02 -2.46 42.49
CA ASP A 6 -47.65 -1.07 42.73
C ASP A 6 -46.68 -0.52 41.67
N SER A 7 -47.14 0.47 40.91
CA SER A 7 -46.29 1.32 40.08
C SER A 7 -45.62 2.41 40.94
N LYS A 8 -44.34 2.25 41.26
CA LYS A 8 -43.49 3.35 41.73
C LYS A 8 -42.90 4.10 40.52
N PRO A 9 -43.08 5.43 40.38
CA PRO A 9 -42.46 6.20 39.31
C PRO A 9 -40.96 6.41 39.59
N TYR A 10 -40.11 6.11 38.61
CA TYR A 10 -38.70 6.49 38.62
C TYR A 10 -38.58 8.00 38.45
N PHE A 11 -37.97 8.64 39.44
CA PHE A 11 -37.58 10.05 39.44
C PHE A 11 -36.43 10.30 38.45
N ILE A 12 -36.61 11.31 37.59
CA ILE A 12 -35.52 11.93 36.81
C ILE A 12 -34.81 12.92 37.75
N PRO A 13 -33.49 12.83 37.99
CA PRO A 13 -32.80 13.86 38.77
C PRO A 13 -32.66 15.14 37.94
N GLU A 14 -33.16 16.25 38.48
CA GLU A 14 -32.93 17.60 37.96
C GLU A 14 -31.44 17.92 37.88
N VAL A 15 -31.08 18.60 36.79
CA VAL A 15 -29.76 19.18 36.53
C VAL A 15 -29.44 20.20 37.63
N ALA A 16 -28.48 19.87 38.49
CA ALA A 16 -27.97 20.79 39.49
C ALA A 16 -27.18 21.92 38.80
N SER A 17 -27.65 23.15 38.96
CA SER A 17 -26.94 24.39 38.65
C SER A 17 -25.62 24.49 39.43
N PRO A 18 -24.51 24.97 38.83
CA PRO A 18 -23.24 25.05 39.52
C PRO A 18 -23.21 26.24 40.49
N SER A 19 -22.82 25.99 41.75
CA SER A 19 -22.45 27.06 42.70
C SER A 19 -20.92 27.20 42.78
N PRO A 20 -20.40 28.41 43.08
CA PRO A 20 -19.09 28.85 42.66
C PRO A 20 -18.09 28.80 43.81
N SER A 21 -17.03 28.00 43.72
CA SER A 21 -15.84 28.10 44.59
C SER A 21 -14.72 27.17 44.13
N ALA A 22 -13.91 27.62 43.16
CA ALA A 22 -12.54 27.14 43.01
C ALA A 22 -11.70 28.24 42.35
N THR A 23 -10.80 28.79 43.14
CA THR A 23 -9.98 29.97 42.96
C THR A 23 -9.12 29.92 41.68
N ILE A 24 -9.35 30.88 40.78
CA ILE A 24 -8.46 31.20 39.66
C ILE A 24 -7.27 31.99 40.24
N ILE A 25 -6.08 31.43 40.17
CA ILE A 25 -4.84 32.20 40.32
C ILE A 25 -4.48 32.71 38.94
N ASP A 26 -4.74 33.99 38.74
CA ASP A 26 -4.29 34.80 37.61
C ASP A 26 -2.78 35.00 37.70
N SER A 27 -2.07 34.56 36.66
CA SER A 27 -0.74 35.08 36.36
C SER A 27 -0.55 35.06 34.85
N SER A 28 -1.15 36.05 34.18
CA SER A 28 -0.64 36.53 32.90
C SER A 28 0.82 37.01 33.06
N PRO A 29 1.66 36.77 32.05
CA PRO A 29 2.22 37.92 31.36
C PRO A 29 2.28 37.79 29.84
N GLN A 30 1.89 38.89 29.21
CA GLN A 30 2.40 39.44 27.94
C GLN A 30 2.11 38.67 26.65
N THR A 31 0.96 39.04 26.06
CA THR A 31 0.69 38.99 24.63
C THR A 31 1.73 39.81 23.86
N SER A 32 2.61 39.15 23.12
CA SER A 32 3.24 39.77 21.95
C SER A 32 2.25 39.72 20.80
N ASN A 33 1.83 40.90 20.34
CA ASN A 33 1.07 41.09 19.09
C ASN A 33 1.73 40.30 17.96
N ILE A 34 1.01 39.32 17.41
CA ILE A 34 1.23 38.83 16.07
C ILE A 34 -0.06 39.14 15.34
N ASP A 35 0.05 40.06 14.37
CA ASP A 35 -1.04 40.56 13.56
C ASP A 35 -1.72 39.43 12.77
N ASP A 36 -3.05 39.40 12.82
CA ASP A 36 -3.97 38.44 12.16
C ASP A 36 -4.06 38.60 10.62
N GLU A 37 -3.00 39.09 9.94
CA GLU A 37 -3.08 39.47 8.52
C GLU A 37 -2.16 38.70 7.54
N ASP A 38 -1.58 37.55 7.89
CA ASP A 38 -0.78 36.76 6.91
C ASP A 38 -1.16 35.27 6.77
N PHE A 39 -2.37 34.87 7.19
CA PHE A 39 -2.93 33.54 6.94
C PHE A 39 -3.54 33.40 5.53
N GLY A 40 -2.77 33.80 4.51
CA GLY A 40 -3.17 33.86 3.12
C GLY A 40 -2.24 33.11 2.16
N ARG A 41 -1.96 31.82 2.37
CA ARG A 41 -1.41 30.93 1.32
C ARG A 41 -2.05 29.53 1.33
N ARG A 42 -2.32 29.06 0.11
CA ARG A 42 -3.19 27.94 -0.26
C ARG A 42 -2.56 26.58 0.10
N PRO A 43 -3.36 25.53 0.36
CA PRO A 43 -2.89 24.15 0.47
C PRO A 43 -2.63 23.54 -0.92
N SER A 44 -1.72 24.13 -1.69
CA SER A 44 -1.20 23.57 -2.95
C SER A 44 0.20 22.98 -2.83
N ASP A 45 0.71 22.83 -1.60
CA ASP A 45 2.09 22.41 -1.31
C ASP A 45 2.20 20.95 -0.81
N PHE A 46 1.20 20.10 -1.11
CA PHE A 46 1.29 18.66 -0.84
C PHE A 46 1.88 17.94 -2.05
N GLU A 47 3.07 17.34 -1.86
CA GLU A 47 3.80 16.62 -2.90
C GLU A 47 3.13 15.29 -3.27
N LEU A 48 3.07 15.06 -4.58
CA LEU A 48 2.43 13.99 -5.33
C LEU A 48 3.26 12.68 -5.33
N ASN A 49 3.69 12.17 -4.16
CA ASN A 49 4.65 11.04 -4.11
C ASN A 49 4.32 9.85 -3.19
N ASP A 50 3.06 9.68 -2.76
CA ASP A 50 2.55 8.38 -2.26
C ASP A 50 2.32 7.35 -3.39
N LEU A 51 3.04 7.49 -4.50
CA LEU A 51 2.79 6.79 -5.75
C LEU A 51 3.46 5.40 -5.81
N PHE A 52 3.55 4.67 -4.69
CA PHE A 52 3.89 3.24 -4.68
C PHE A 52 3.28 2.56 -3.44
N HIS A 53 2.02 2.15 -3.57
CA HIS A 53 1.42 1.13 -2.73
C HIS A 53 2.10 -0.22 -3.01
N ASP A 54 2.84 -0.76 -2.05
CA ASP A 54 3.31 -2.15 -2.07
C ASP A 54 2.61 -2.93 -0.96
N ASP A 55 1.50 -3.57 -1.32
CA ASP A 55 0.98 -4.75 -0.63
C ASP A 55 1.77 -5.96 -1.13
N GLU A 56 2.68 -6.49 -0.31
CA GLU A 56 3.49 -7.66 -0.65
C GLU A 56 3.28 -8.85 0.30
N PRO A 57 3.01 -10.06 -0.23
CA PRO A 57 3.17 -11.32 0.47
C PRO A 57 4.47 -12.06 0.06
N LEU A 58 5.32 -12.38 1.05
CA LEU A 58 6.58 -13.12 0.90
C LEU A 58 6.38 -14.64 0.66
N LEU A 59 7.12 -15.21 -0.30
CA LEU A 59 7.41 -16.66 -0.40
C LEU A 59 8.86 -16.95 -0.89
N SER A 60 9.61 -17.59 0.01
CA SER A 60 10.79 -18.47 -0.09
C SER A 60 11.97 -18.16 -1.05
N GLU A 61 13.13 -17.97 -0.43
CA GLU A 61 14.49 -18.10 -0.98
C GLU A 61 14.77 -19.52 -1.54
N HIS A 62 14.51 -19.74 -2.83
CA HIS A 62 15.23 -20.76 -3.58
C HIS A 62 15.14 -20.48 -5.08
N ASN A 63 15.96 -19.58 -5.64
CA ASN A 63 16.37 -19.54 -7.06
C ASN A 63 17.24 -18.30 -7.44
N GLU A 64 18.27 -17.97 -6.67
CA GLU A 64 19.14 -16.82 -7.01
C GLU A 64 20.02 -17.04 -8.25
N ASN A 65 20.31 -18.28 -8.65
CA ASN A 65 21.23 -18.54 -9.78
C ASN A 65 20.58 -18.65 -11.17
N LEU A 66 19.26 -18.45 -11.30
CA LEU A 66 18.52 -18.51 -12.57
C LEU A 66 17.91 -17.17 -13.02
N ARG A 67 17.97 -16.11 -12.20
CA ARG A 67 17.27 -14.83 -12.45
C ARG A 67 18.04 -13.80 -13.30
N GLU A 68 19.37 -13.85 -13.37
CA GLU A 68 20.15 -12.89 -14.20
C GLU A 68 20.23 -13.27 -15.69
N LYS A 69 20.11 -14.55 -16.04
CA LYS A 69 20.35 -15.01 -17.43
C LYS A 69 19.19 -14.72 -18.39
N ASN A 70 17.95 -14.56 -17.89
CA ASN A 70 16.76 -14.47 -18.74
C ASN A 70 16.51 -13.07 -19.34
N GLN A 71 17.11 -11.99 -18.83
CA GLN A 71 16.83 -10.61 -19.31
C GLN A 71 17.84 -10.08 -20.34
N ILE A 72 19.05 -10.66 -20.41
CA ILE A 72 20.11 -10.24 -21.33
C ILE A 72 19.90 -10.84 -22.73
N GLN A 73 19.40 -12.08 -22.77
CA GLN A 73 19.23 -12.89 -23.97
C GLN A 73 18.34 -12.22 -25.04
N PRO A 74 17.18 -11.60 -24.71
CA PRO A 74 16.33 -10.94 -25.72
C PRO A 74 17.00 -9.78 -26.44
N VAL A 75 17.84 -8.97 -25.77
CA VAL A 75 18.48 -7.80 -26.41
C VAL A 75 19.47 -8.24 -27.49
N PHE A 76 20.27 -9.26 -27.22
CA PHE A 76 21.24 -9.79 -28.18
C PHE A 76 20.57 -10.68 -29.24
N THR A 77 19.57 -11.48 -28.88
CA THR A 77 18.79 -12.27 -29.84
C THR A 77 18.02 -11.38 -30.81
N ASN A 78 17.36 -10.32 -30.33
CA ASN A 78 16.64 -9.38 -31.20
C ASN A 78 17.60 -8.62 -32.11
N LYS A 79 18.77 -8.20 -31.60
CA LYS A 79 19.80 -7.57 -32.44
C LYS A 79 20.34 -8.54 -33.50
N ALA A 80 20.57 -9.80 -33.15
CA ALA A 80 21.02 -10.82 -34.10
C ALA A 80 19.97 -11.06 -35.21
N ILE A 81 18.69 -11.21 -34.86
CA ILE A 81 17.58 -11.37 -35.82
C ILE A 81 17.44 -10.14 -36.74
N LEU A 82 17.50 -8.93 -36.16
CA LEU A 82 17.33 -7.67 -36.88
C LEU A 82 18.62 -7.20 -37.60
N SER A 83 19.74 -7.88 -37.45
CA SER A 83 20.99 -7.56 -38.16
C SER A 83 21.10 -8.25 -39.53
N GLY A 84 20.28 -9.27 -39.79
CA GLY A 84 20.20 -9.93 -41.10
C GLY A 84 19.52 -9.06 -42.16
N ASN A 85 19.89 -9.23 -43.43
CA ASN A 85 19.38 -8.43 -44.57
C ASN A 85 17.85 -8.44 -44.70
N SER A 86 17.19 -9.49 -44.22
CA SER A 86 15.77 -9.75 -44.45
C SER A 86 14.82 -9.05 -43.46
N LEU A 87 15.23 -8.87 -42.19
CA LEU A 87 14.36 -8.37 -41.10
C LEU A 87 14.84 -7.05 -40.47
N LYS A 88 15.92 -6.46 -40.99
CA LYS A 88 16.52 -5.20 -40.51
C LYS A 88 15.55 -4.02 -40.45
N HIS A 89 14.50 -4.06 -41.26
CA HIS A 89 13.47 -3.02 -41.36
C HIS A 89 12.09 -3.51 -40.90
N ALA A 90 12.02 -4.53 -40.02
CA ALA A 90 10.77 -5.11 -39.52
C ALA A 90 10.61 -4.97 -37.98
N GLN A 91 11.15 -3.88 -37.41
CA GLN A 91 11.30 -3.72 -35.97
C GLN A 91 9.96 -3.53 -35.25
N LEU A 92 9.03 -2.83 -35.89
CA LEU A 92 7.71 -2.56 -35.32
C LEU A 92 6.81 -3.80 -35.35
N SER A 93 6.94 -4.59 -36.42
CA SER A 93 6.28 -5.89 -36.59
C SER A 93 6.74 -6.88 -35.53
N PHE A 94 8.04 -6.85 -35.21
CA PHE A 94 8.61 -7.69 -34.17
C PHE A 94 8.15 -7.26 -32.76
N ALA A 95 8.06 -5.95 -32.49
CA ALA A 95 7.50 -5.44 -31.25
C ALA A 95 6.01 -5.79 -31.10
N ALA A 96 5.21 -5.63 -32.16
CA ALA A 96 3.79 -6.00 -32.18
C ALA A 96 3.59 -7.51 -31.90
N PHE A 97 4.45 -8.36 -32.46
CA PHE A 97 4.47 -9.79 -32.15
C PHE A 97 4.73 -10.06 -30.67
N HIS A 98 5.73 -9.41 -30.05
CA HIS A 98 6.02 -9.55 -28.61
C HIS A 98 4.86 -9.10 -27.71
N PHE A 99 4.22 -7.97 -28.03
CA PHE A 99 3.05 -7.49 -27.28
C PHE A 99 1.85 -8.43 -27.42
N THR A 100 1.67 -9.03 -28.60
CA THR A 100 0.60 -10.01 -28.85
C THR A 100 0.84 -11.29 -28.04
N VAL A 101 2.05 -11.85 -28.08
CA VAL A 101 2.42 -13.04 -27.30
C VAL A 101 2.29 -12.75 -25.80
N THR A 102 2.78 -11.60 -25.33
CA THR A 102 2.64 -11.19 -23.92
C THR A 102 1.17 -11.07 -23.51
N GLY A 103 0.33 -10.45 -24.35
CA GLY A 103 -1.11 -10.33 -24.10
C GLY A 103 -1.82 -11.69 -24.03
N LEU A 104 -1.46 -12.62 -24.91
CA LEU A 104 -2.00 -13.99 -24.91
C LEU A 104 -1.59 -14.76 -23.65
N VAL A 105 -0.32 -14.68 -23.26
CA VAL A 105 0.18 -15.35 -22.05
C VAL A 105 -0.51 -14.79 -20.81
N LEU A 106 -0.63 -13.47 -20.68
CA LEU A 106 -1.35 -12.84 -19.58
C LEU A 106 -2.82 -13.27 -19.57
N PHE A 107 -3.49 -13.27 -20.72
CA PHE A 107 -4.88 -13.72 -20.81
C PHE A 107 -5.06 -15.18 -20.35
N ILE A 108 -4.14 -16.08 -20.70
CA ILE A 108 -4.17 -17.48 -20.25
C ILE A 108 -3.96 -17.56 -18.73
N LEU A 109 -2.98 -16.85 -18.18
CA LEU A 109 -2.65 -16.84 -16.75
C LEU A 109 -3.76 -16.22 -15.88
N SER A 110 -4.60 -15.35 -16.46
CA SER A 110 -5.76 -14.76 -15.79
C SER A 110 -6.96 -15.71 -15.66
N ARG A 111 -6.94 -16.89 -16.30
CA ARG A 111 -8.09 -17.81 -16.28
C ARG A 111 -8.23 -18.55 -14.94
N PRO A 112 -9.46 -18.91 -14.54
CA PRO A 112 -9.73 -19.57 -13.25
C PRO A 112 -8.94 -20.86 -13.01
N ARG A 113 -8.45 -21.53 -14.07
CA ARG A 113 -7.59 -22.72 -13.96
C ARG A 113 -6.17 -22.43 -13.46
N PHE A 114 -5.67 -21.21 -13.65
CA PHE A 114 -4.32 -20.81 -13.24
C PHE A 114 -4.35 -19.74 -12.13
N ALA A 115 -5.30 -18.80 -12.17
CA ALA A 115 -5.59 -17.80 -11.14
C ALA A 115 -4.37 -16.98 -10.64
N PHE A 116 -3.38 -16.72 -11.50
CA PHE A 116 -2.19 -15.96 -11.12
C PHE A 116 -2.47 -14.48 -10.86
N PHE A 117 -3.52 -13.91 -11.45
CA PHE A 117 -3.98 -12.53 -11.19
C PHE A 117 -5.45 -12.32 -11.56
N THR A 118 -6.12 -11.35 -10.93
CA THR A 118 -7.51 -10.97 -11.20
C THR A 118 -7.58 -9.82 -12.22
N PRO A 119 -8.20 -10.02 -13.40
CA PRO A 119 -8.31 -8.96 -14.40
C PRO A 119 -9.30 -7.88 -13.94
N LYS A 120 -8.85 -6.61 -13.86
CA LYS A 120 -9.72 -5.45 -13.62
C LYS A 120 -10.28 -4.93 -14.95
N SER A 121 -11.57 -4.64 -15.07
CA SER A 121 -12.15 -4.09 -16.31
C SER A 121 -12.08 -2.55 -16.32
N VAL A 122 -11.58 -1.95 -17.39
CA VAL A 122 -11.55 -0.48 -17.57
C VAL A 122 -12.14 -0.13 -18.95
N ALA A 123 -12.75 1.04 -19.09
CA ALA A 123 -13.35 1.47 -20.36
C ALA A 123 -12.28 1.76 -21.45
N VAL A 124 -12.48 1.24 -22.66
CA VAL A 124 -11.54 1.39 -23.81
C VAL A 124 -11.20 2.86 -24.10
N ARG A 125 -12.16 3.78 -23.97
CA ARG A 125 -11.96 5.23 -24.21
C ARG A 125 -10.93 5.85 -23.26
N GLN A 126 -10.87 5.38 -22.01
CA GLN A 126 -9.88 5.85 -21.02
C GLN A 126 -8.49 5.23 -21.24
N MET A 127 -8.42 4.11 -21.98
CA MET A 127 -7.16 3.43 -22.29
C MET A 127 -6.44 4.00 -23.52
N ILE A 128 -7.14 4.64 -24.45
CA ILE A 128 -6.55 5.10 -25.73
C ILE A 128 -5.35 6.03 -25.52
N PRO A 129 -5.42 7.11 -24.71
CA PRO A 129 -4.27 8.00 -24.50
C PRO A 129 -3.07 7.28 -23.90
N LEU A 130 -3.33 6.37 -22.95
CA LEU A 130 -2.32 5.58 -22.26
C LEU A 130 -1.62 4.61 -23.25
N SER A 131 -2.40 3.85 -24.03
CA SER A 131 -1.91 2.96 -25.08
C SER A 131 -1.16 3.68 -26.19
N THR A 132 -1.54 4.90 -26.55
CA THR A 132 -0.80 5.74 -27.51
C THR A 132 0.58 6.12 -26.96
N VAL A 133 0.68 6.57 -25.71
CA VAL A 133 1.97 6.89 -25.07
C VAL A 133 2.87 5.66 -25.01
N MET A 134 2.32 4.49 -24.67
CA MET A 134 3.08 3.23 -24.68
C MET A 134 3.52 2.79 -26.07
N ALA A 135 2.68 2.91 -27.08
CA ALA A 135 3.07 2.61 -28.45
C ALA A 135 4.26 3.49 -28.87
N LEU A 136 4.23 4.79 -28.55
CA LEU A 136 5.35 5.71 -28.83
C LEU A 136 6.59 5.37 -27.99
N ASN A 137 6.41 4.96 -26.73
CA ASN A 137 7.47 4.44 -25.85
C ASN A 137 8.11 3.13 -26.36
N VAL A 138 7.48 2.45 -27.31
CA VAL A 138 8.03 1.24 -27.96
C VAL A 138 8.63 1.58 -29.32
N ILE A 139 7.97 2.45 -30.09
CA ILE A 139 8.40 2.84 -31.43
C ILE A 139 9.76 3.55 -31.38
N PHE A 140 9.88 4.61 -30.58
CA PHE A 140 11.07 5.45 -30.61
C PHE A 140 12.33 4.78 -30.06
N PRO A 141 12.30 4.00 -28.96
CA PRO A 141 13.48 3.25 -28.53
C PRO A 141 13.91 2.17 -29.55
N ASN A 142 12.99 1.48 -30.20
CA ASN A 142 13.35 0.47 -31.21
C ASN A 142 13.94 1.10 -32.47
N LEU A 143 13.39 2.24 -32.93
CA LEU A 143 13.99 3.03 -34.00
C LEU A 143 15.36 3.58 -33.60
N SER A 144 15.53 4.04 -32.37
CA SER A 144 16.83 4.49 -31.86
C SER A 144 17.87 3.37 -31.96
N LEU A 145 17.53 2.15 -31.52
CA LEU A 145 18.42 0.98 -31.62
C LEU A 145 18.81 0.63 -33.07
N ALA A 146 17.95 0.93 -34.05
CA ALA A 146 18.23 0.70 -35.48
C ALA A 146 19.33 1.62 -36.03
N TYR A 147 19.38 2.85 -35.52
CA TYR A 147 20.21 3.95 -36.04
C TYR A 147 21.31 4.37 -35.05
N SER A 148 21.52 3.63 -33.96
CA SER A 148 22.50 3.95 -32.93
C SER A 148 23.36 2.75 -32.50
N SER A 149 24.49 3.06 -31.89
CA SER A 149 25.34 2.06 -31.26
C SER A 149 24.67 1.51 -29.99
N VAL A 150 24.93 0.24 -29.66
CA VAL A 150 24.40 -0.38 -28.44
C VAL A 150 24.87 0.36 -27.17
N PRO A 151 26.15 0.77 -27.04
CA PRO A 151 26.58 1.57 -25.89
C PRO A 151 25.78 2.87 -25.75
N PHE A 152 25.61 3.65 -26.83
CA PHE A 152 24.82 4.88 -26.80
C PHE A 152 23.36 4.62 -26.41
N TYR A 153 22.72 3.63 -27.04
CA TYR A 153 21.33 3.27 -26.76
C TYR A 153 21.10 2.97 -25.28
N GLN A 154 21.97 2.15 -24.67
CA GLN A 154 21.82 1.75 -23.26
C GLN A 154 22.12 2.89 -22.29
N ILE A 155 23.13 3.71 -22.58
CA ILE A 155 23.55 4.83 -21.72
C ILE A 155 22.55 5.98 -21.79
N SER A 156 21.94 6.24 -22.95
CA SER A 156 20.95 7.31 -23.12
C SER A 156 19.74 7.16 -22.19
N ARG A 157 19.34 5.92 -21.87
CA ARG A 157 18.21 5.62 -20.96
C ARG A 157 18.42 6.12 -19.53
N ILE A 158 19.65 6.42 -19.14
CA ILE A 158 19.96 7.04 -17.84
C ILE A 158 19.29 8.43 -17.72
N LEU A 159 19.06 9.11 -18.86
CA LEU A 159 18.38 10.42 -18.89
C LEU A 159 16.87 10.35 -18.62
N ILE A 160 16.28 9.16 -18.47
CA ILE A 160 14.87 9.04 -18.09
C ILE A 160 14.63 9.69 -16.72
N THR A 161 15.48 9.41 -15.73
CA THR A 161 15.36 9.96 -14.37
C THR A 161 15.39 11.49 -14.32
N PRO A 162 16.38 12.21 -14.90
CA PRO A 162 16.37 13.66 -14.95
C PRO A 162 15.23 14.22 -15.81
N CYS A 163 14.78 13.52 -16.86
CA CYS A 163 13.64 13.94 -17.67
C CYS A 163 12.33 13.88 -16.88
N VAL A 164 12.10 12.81 -16.11
CA VAL A 164 10.97 12.70 -15.17
C VAL A 164 11.04 13.79 -14.12
N ALA A 165 12.21 14.05 -13.53
CA ALA A 165 12.38 15.12 -12.55
C ALA A 165 12.05 16.51 -13.13
N ALA A 166 12.53 16.81 -14.35
CA ALA A 166 12.25 18.06 -15.03
C ALA A 166 10.77 18.19 -15.40
N MET A 167 10.14 17.11 -15.86
CA MET A 167 8.70 17.07 -16.11
C MET A 167 7.91 17.33 -14.83
N ASN A 168 8.27 16.69 -13.72
CA ASN A 168 7.61 16.89 -12.44
C ASN A 168 7.75 18.34 -11.95
N PHE A 169 8.90 18.96 -12.17
CA PHE A 169 9.09 20.38 -11.89
C PHE A 169 8.25 21.30 -12.80
N VAL A 170 8.15 20.99 -14.10
CA VAL A 170 7.41 21.83 -15.06
C VAL A 170 5.89 21.68 -14.90
N LEU A 171 5.41 20.44 -14.76
CA LEU A 171 3.98 20.11 -14.71
C LEU A 171 3.39 20.28 -13.30
N TYR A 172 4.14 19.87 -12.27
CA TYR A 172 3.64 19.78 -10.90
C TYR A 172 4.39 20.70 -9.93
N ARG A 173 5.37 21.49 -10.41
CA ARG A 173 6.23 22.37 -9.58
C ARG A 173 6.97 21.63 -8.45
N ALA A 174 7.10 20.30 -8.55
CA ALA A 174 7.80 19.49 -7.57
C ALA A 174 9.32 19.74 -7.64
N THR A 175 9.95 19.98 -6.49
CA THR A 175 11.39 20.25 -6.41
C THR A 175 12.16 19.04 -5.90
N LEU A 176 13.33 18.77 -6.47
CA LEU A 176 14.22 17.74 -5.94
C LEU A 176 15.12 18.30 -4.83
N PRO A 177 15.46 17.48 -3.82
CA PRO A 177 16.45 17.87 -2.81
C PRO A 177 17.81 18.08 -3.49
N PHE A 178 18.58 19.06 -2.98
CA PHE A 178 19.85 19.49 -3.55
C PHE A 178 20.81 18.34 -3.86
N TYR A 179 20.88 17.33 -2.98
CA TYR A 179 21.73 16.15 -3.17
C TYR A 179 21.31 15.32 -4.39
N ALA A 180 20.01 15.07 -4.58
CA ALA A 180 19.49 14.36 -5.75
C ALA A 180 19.82 15.13 -7.05
N CYS A 181 19.75 16.47 -7.02
CA CYS A 181 20.21 17.29 -8.14
C CYS A 181 21.72 17.09 -8.41
N MET A 182 22.55 17.05 -7.36
CA MET A 182 23.99 16.81 -7.50
C MET A 182 24.32 15.43 -8.10
N ALA A 183 23.52 14.39 -7.82
CA ALA A 183 23.71 13.06 -8.41
C ALA A 183 23.27 12.96 -9.89
N LEU A 184 22.32 13.80 -10.32
CA LEU A 184 21.87 13.86 -11.72
C LEU A 184 22.89 14.54 -12.66
N ILE A 185 23.72 15.45 -12.14
CA ILE A 185 24.74 16.17 -12.93
C ILE A 185 25.75 15.21 -13.59
N PRO A 186 26.46 14.32 -12.87
CA PRO A 186 27.41 13.40 -13.50
C PRO A 186 26.72 12.40 -14.44
N ALA A 187 25.47 12.02 -14.17
CA ALA A 187 24.68 11.20 -15.07
C ALA A 187 24.44 11.90 -16.42
N CYS A 188 24.00 13.16 -16.41
CA CYS A 188 23.73 13.93 -17.62
C CYS A 188 25.01 14.22 -18.41
N VAL A 189 26.09 14.60 -17.72
CA VAL A 189 27.40 14.86 -18.34
C VAL A 189 27.97 13.59 -18.96
N GLY A 190 27.86 12.45 -18.27
CA GLY A 190 28.31 11.15 -18.75
C GLY A 190 27.63 10.74 -20.06
N VAL A 191 26.29 10.81 -20.11
CA VAL A 191 25.53 10.53 -21.33
C VAL A 191 25.89 11.49 -22.46
N GLY A 192 26.05 12.79 -22.17
CA GLY A 192 26.44 13.80 -23.16
C GLY A 192 27.82 13.52 -23.77
N MET A 193 28.79 13.09 -22.97
CA MET A 193 30.13 12.73 -23.45
C MET A 193 30.11 11.48 -24.32
N VAL A 194 29.39 10.44 -23.91
CA VAL A 194 29.23 9.23 -24.75
C VAL A 194 28.57 9.59 -26.07
N SER A 195 27.51 10.40 -26.04
CA SER A 195 26.81 10.88 -27.24
C SER A 195 27.77 11.59 -28.21
N TYR A 196 28.61 12.49 -27.70
CA TYR A 196 29.54 13.27 -28.51
C TYR A 196 30.66 12.40 -29.13
N PHE A 197 31.31 11.56 -28.32
CA PHE A 197 32.43 10.73 -28.80
C PHE A 197 31.98 9.57 -29.67
N ASP A 198 30.79 9.00 -29.42
CA ASP A 198 30.23 7.92 -30.22
C ASP A 198 29.76 8.37 -31.61
N THR A 199 29.29 9.61 -31.73
CA THR A 199 28.91 10.21 -33.02
C THR A 199 30.15 10.59 -33.86
N LYS A 200 31.30 10.82 -33.21
CA LYS A 200 32.54 11.29 -33.86
C LYS A 200 33.55 10.18 -34.17
N ALA A 201 33.36 8.97 -33.63
CA ALA A 201 34.27 7.85 -33.81
C ALA A 201 34.51 7.56 -35.31
N THR A 202 35.76 7.65 -35.75
CA THR A 202 36.18 7.54 -37.16
C THR A 202 36.85 6.17 -37.43
N SER A 203 36.58 5.16 -36.61
CA SER A 203 37.19 3.84 -36.71
C SER A 203 36.38 2.98 -37.68
N ALA A 204 36.98 2.58 -38.80
CA ALA A 204 36.33 1.91 -39.94
C ALA A 204 35.70 0.52 -39.69
N SER A 205 35.61 0.06 -38.43
CA SER A 205 35.07 -1.27 -38.07
C SER A 205 33.97 -1.27 -37.00
N ALA A 206 33.61 -0.13 -36.40
CA ALA A 206 32.60 -0.07 -35.35
C ALA A 206 31.36 0.71 -35.80
N ALA A 207 30.16 0.16 -35.55
CA ALA A 207 28.90 0.86 -35.81
C ALA A 207 28.81 2.15 -34.95
N THR A 208 28.63 3.29 -35.61
CA THR A 208 28.51 4.62 -35.00
C THR A 208 27.05 5.08 -34.94
N THR A 209 26.74 6.00 -34.03
CA THR A 209 25.39 6.54 -33.87
C THR A 209 25.12 7.64 -34.89
N GLY A 210 24.04 7.49 -35.67
CA GLY A 210 23.58 8.53 -36.60
C GLY A 210 22.70 9.59 -35.92
N LEU A 211 22.61 10.78 -36.50
CA LEU A 211 21.78 11.89 -35.99
C LEU A 211 20.32 11.47 -35.76
N LEU A 212 19.76 10.65 -36.65
CA LEU A 212 18.40 10.12 -36.52
C LEU A 212 18.25 9.21 -35.29
N GLY A 213 19.27 8.40 -34.98
CA GLY A 213 19.29 7.53 -33.80
C GLY A 213 19.33 8.31 -32.48
N VAL A 214 20.00 9.47 -32.46
CA VAL A 214 20.01 10.40 -31.34
C VAL A 214 18.62 11.00 -31.13
N VAL A 215 17.98 11.51 -32.19
CA VAL A 215 16.64 12.10 -32.12
C VAL A 215 15.61 11.09 -31.61
N PHE A 216 15.62 9.86 -32.13
CA PHE A 216 14.73 8.81 -31.66
C PHE A 216 15.01 8.39 -30.21
N ALA A 217 16.27 8.42 -29.75
CA ALA A 217 16.60 8.12 -28.36
C ALA A 217 15.95 9.14 -27.41
N PHE A 218 16.08 10.44 -27.70
CA PHE A 218 15.50 11.50 -26.87
C PHE A 218 13.97 11.51 -26.90
N LEU A 219 13.35 11.26 -28.05
CA LEU A 219 11.90 11.08 -28.13
C LEU A 219 11.44 9.86 -27.31
N GLY A 220 12.18 8.74 -27.40
CA GLY A 220 11.95 7.57 -26.58
C GLY A 220 12.01 7.87 -25.08
N ILE A 221 13.04 8.60 -24.64
CA ILE A 221 13.20 9.04 -23.24
C ILE A 221 12.01 9.91 -22.79
N PHE A 222 11.58 10.85 -23.62
CA PHE A 222 10.43 11.73 -23.33
C PHE A 222 9.12 10.94 -23.17
N PHE A 223 8.82 9.99 -24.06
CA PHE A 223 7.62 9.16 -23.93
C PHE A 223 7.74 8.12 -22.82
N SER A 224 8.94 7.61 -22.52
CA SER A 224 9.22 6.81 -21.33
C SER A 224 8.95 7.58 -20.04
N SER A 225 9.28 8.89 -19.99
CA SER A 225 9.08 9.71 -18.79
C SER A 225 7.63 10.12 -18.55
N LEU A 226 6.74 9.94 -19.52
CA LEU A 226 5.30 10.18 -19.38
C LEU A 226 4.53 9.00 -18.74
N TYR A 227 5.22 7.93 -18.30
CA TYR A 227 4.59 6.63 -18.06
C TYR A 227 5.08 5.87 -16.79
N THR A 228 4.21 5.58 -15.81
CA THR A 228 4.52 4.74 -14.62
C THR A 228 3.38 3.84 -14.07
N LEU A 229 2.38 3.37 -14.85
CA LEU A 229 1.41 2.35 -14.34
C LEU A 229 0.80 1.46 -15.44
N LEU A 230 0.85 0.12 -15.30
CA LEU A 230 0.50 -0.84 -16.37
C LEU A 230 -0.27 -2.07 -15.83
N LEU A 231 -1.57 -2.19 -16.09
CA LEU A 231 -2.27 -3.47 -15.89
C LEU A 231 -3.17 -3.93 -17.06
N ASN A 232 -3.67 -3.04 -17.93
CA ASN A 232 -4.65 -3.45 -18.98
C ASN A 232 -4.27 -3.13 -20.44
N GLN A 233 -2.98 -2.92 -20.71
CA GLN A 233 -2.57 -2.09 -21.85
C GLN A 233 -1.95 -2.84 -23.05
N ALA A 234 -1.44 -4.04 -22.84
CA ALA A 234 -0.65 -4.77 -23.84
C ALA A 234 -1.42 -5.09 -25.15
N PRO A 235 -2.69 -5.56 -25.12
CA PRO A 235 -3.42 -5.89 -26.35
C PRO A 235 -3.78 -4.66 -27.20
N LEU A 236 -4.15 -3.55 -26.55
CA LEU A 236 -4.52 -2.31 -27.24
C LEU A 236 -3.29 -1.62 -27.85
N SER A 237 -2.12 -1.73 -27.19
CA SER A 237 -0.85 -1.21 -27.72
C SER A 237 -0.39 -2.03 -28.93
N ALA A 238 -0.57 -3.35 -28.94
CA ALA A 238 -0.30 -4.20 -30.11
C ALA A 238 -1.14 -3.77 -31.32
N PHE A 239 -2.44 -3.50 -31.11
CA PHE A 239 -3.34 -3.04 -32.17
C PHE A 239 -2.93 -1.67 -32.73
N LEU A 240 -2.52 -0.72 -31.88
CA LEU A 240 -2.02 0.59 -32.34
C LEU A 240 -0.71 0.48 -33.12
N LEU A 241 0.17 -0.45 -32.77
CA LEU A 241 1.41 -0.70 -33.52
C LEU A 241 1.12 -1.20 -34.94
N LEU A 242 0.08 -2.04 -35.13
CA LEU A 242 -0.33 -2.52 -36.47
C LEU A 242 -0.67 -1.39 -37.45
N TYR A 243 -1.17 -0.25 -36.95
CA TYR A 243 -1.45 0.92 -37.78
C TYR A 243 -0.18 1.60 -38.32
N PHE A 244 0.90 1.62 -37.55
CA PHE A 244 2.16 2.28 -37.93
C PHE A 244 3.09 1.39 -38.77
N ILE A 245 2.94 0.06 -38.69
CA ILE A 245 3.76 -0.91 -39.43
C ILE A 245 3.88 -0.59 -40.92
N PRO A 246 2.80 -0.32 -41.69
CA PRO A 246 2.89 -0.08 -43.14
C PRO A 246 3.72 1.16 -43.53
N PHE A 247 3.92 2.09 -42.59
CA PHE A 247 4.62 3.36 -42.84
C PHE A 247 6.09 3.33 -42.38
N VAL A 248 6.42 2.41 -41.48
CA VAL A 248 7.74 2.34 -40.81
C VAL A 248 8.51 1.09 -41.22
N ASP A 249 7.84 -0.05 -41.29
CA ASP A 249 8.48 -1.32 -41.62
C ASP A 249 8.42 -1.61 -43.12
N LYS A 250 9.42 -2.34 -43.63
CA LYS A 250 9.40 -2.91 -44.98
C LYS A 250 9.11 -4.41 -44.91
N ALA A 251 8.19 -4.88 -45.74
CA ALA A 251 7.89 -6.30 -45.83
C ALA A 251 9.14 -7.09 -46.28
N PRO A 252 9.51 -8.18 -45.60
CA PRO A 252 10.65 -9.00 -45.98
C PRO A 252 10.42 -9.64 -47.35
N ALA A 253 11.48 -9.77 -48.16
CA ALA A 253 11.41 -10.55 -49.39
C ALA A 253 11.16 -12.03 -49.04
N GLN A 254 10.20 -12.67 -49.71
CA GLN A 254 9.72 -14.02 -49.37
C GLN A 254 10.78 -15.11 -49.59
N GLU A 255 11.87 -14.80 -50.29
CA GLU A 255 12.97 -15.72 -50.61
C GLU A 255 14.01 -15.86 -49.48
N ASP A 256 13.94 -15.06 -48.42
CA ASP A 256 14.99 -14.98 -47.38
C ASP A 256 14.63 -15.61 -46.01
N LEU A 257 13.48 -16.29 -45.87
CA LEU A 257 12.97 -16.75 -44.57
C LEU A 257 13.19 -18.27 -44.37
N SER A 258 14.30 -18.65 -43.75
CA SER A 258 14.59 -20.05 -43.37
C SER A 258 13.73 -20.52 -42.17
N LEU A 259 13.53 -21.84 -42.04
CA LEU A 259 12.79 -22.43 -40.91
C LEU A 259 13.47 -22.13 -39.56
N ASP A 260 14.80 -22.07 -39.55
CA ASP A 260 15.59 -21.71 -38.37
C ASP A 260 15.30 -20.29 -37.88
N LEU A 261 15.07 -19.35 -38.82
CA LEU A 261 14.71 -17.97 -38.49
C LEU A 261 13.31 -17.88 -37.84
N TRP A 262 12.35 -18.68 -38.30
CA TRP A 262 11.01 -18.74 -37.71
C TRP A 262 11.02 -19.33 -36.29
N VAL A 263 11.82 -20.37 -36.05
CA VAL A 263 12.02 -20.93 -34.70
C VAL A 263 12.63 -19.89 -33.76
N LEU A 264 13.60 -19.11 -34.25
CA LEU A 264 14.27 -18.06 -33.47
C LEU A 264 13.32 -16.90 -33.13
N ILE A 265 12.43 -16.51 -34.05
CA ILE A 265 11.37 -15.51 -33.82
C ILE A 265 10.41 -16.01 -32.73
N LEU A 266 9.94 -17.25 -32.82
CA LEU A 266 9.02 -17.83 -31.82
C LEU A 266 9.65 -17.87 -30.42
N MET A 267 10.90 -18.33 -30.33
CA MET A 267 11.65 -18.37 -29.08
C MET A 267 11.83 -16.97 -28.47
N SER A 268 12.09 -15.95 -29.29
CA SER A 268 12.19 -14.56 -28.81
C SER A 268 10.86 -14.07 -28.21
N GLY A 269 9.72 -14.43 -28.81
CA GLY A 269 8.40 -14.09 -28.25
C GLY A 269 8.16 -14.71 -26.86
N ILE A 270 8.57 -15.97 -26.67
CA ILE A 270 8.48 -16.66 -25.37
C ILE A 270 9.39 -15.97 -24.34
N PHE A 271 10.63 -15.66 -24.70
CA PHE A 271 11.55 -14.95 -23.79
C PHE A 271 11.04 -13.56 -23.43
N ALA A 272 10.47 -12.81 -24.38
CA ALA A 272 9.88 -11.50 -24.11
C ALA A 272 8.73 -11.58 -23.10
N ALA A 273 7.85 -12.58 -23.23
CA ALA A 273 6.77 -12.83 -22.27
C ALA A 273 7.32 -13.19 -20.88
N LEU A 274 8.31 -14.08 -20.80
CA LEU A 274 8.94 -14.47 -19.53
C LEU A 274 9.65 -13.29 -18.83
N VAL A 275 10.29 -12.40 -19.60
CA VAL A 275 10.91 -11.19 -19.04
C VAL A 275 9.86 -10.25 -18.49
N ASN A 276 8.77 -9.99 -19.22
CA ASN A 276 7.68 -9.14 -18.74
C ASN A 276 7.05 -9.72 -17.47
N ILE A 277 6.82 -11.04 -17.42
CA ILE A 277 6.35 -11.74 -16.20
C ILE A 277 7.35 -11.57 -15.05
N SER A 278 8.65 -11.76 -15.31
CA SER A 278 9.69 -11.59 -14.28
C SER A 278 9.76 -10.17 -13.74
N GLN A 279 9.46 -9.14 -14.55
CA GLN A 279 9.44 -7.75 -14.10
C GLN A 279 8.26 -7.48 -13.16
N PHE A 280 7.08 -8.06 -13.43
CA PHE A 280 5.97 -8.00 -12.49
C PHE A 280 6.33 -8.64 -11.15
N PHE A 281 7.00 -9.80 -11.16
CA PHE A 281 7.46 -10.44 -9.93
C PHE A 281 8.55 -9.65 -9.20
N ILE A 282 9.55 -9.08 -9.91
CA ILE A 282 10.61 -8.28 -9.27
C ILE A 282 10.04 -7.03 -8.60
N ILE A 283 9.10 -6.34 -9.26
CA ILE A 283 8.44 -5.15 -8.69
C ILE A 283 7.59 -5.55 -7.49
N ALA A 284 6.92 -6.70 -7.57
CA ALA A 284 6.06 -7.23 -6.51
C ALA A 284 6.78 -8.08 -5.44
N GLU A 285 8.11 -8.25 -5.49
CA GLU A 285 8.89 -9.03 -4.49
C GLU A 285 9.97 -8.18 -3.75
N MET A 286 10.47 -7.13 -4.41
CA MET A 286 11.65 -6.38 -3.95
C MET A 286 11.38 -4.88 -3.86
N GLY A 287 10.15 -4.44 -4.12
CA GLY A 287 9.75 -3.03 -4.22
C GLY A 287 10.38 -2.26 -5.39
N PRO A 288 9.87 -1.05 -5.67
CA PRO A 288 10.26 -0.21 -6.81
C PRO A 288 11.75 0.19 -6.74
N VAL A 289 12.28 0.44 -5.54
CA VAL A 289 13.68 0.86 -5.36
C VAL A 289 14.65 -0.26 -5.75
N THR A 290 14.42 -1.50 -5.31
CA THR A 290 15.32 -2.62 -5.67
C THR A 290 15.19 -3.01 -7.13
N SER A 291 13.98 -2.87 -7.71
CA SER A 291 13.77 -3.05 -9.15
C SER A 291 14.63 -2.09 -10.00
N THR A 292 14.83 -0.86 -9.52
CA THR A 292 15.73 0.11 -10.17
C THR A 292 17.20 -0.28 -10.05
N VAL A 293 17.65 -0.81 -8.91
CA VAL A 293 19.03 -1.29 -8.72
C VAL A 293 19.35 -2.47 -9.64
N VAL A 294 18.44 -3.44 -9.77
CA VAL A 294 18.57 -4.55 -10.74
C VAL A 294 18.56 -4.02 -12.19
N ALA A 295 17.74 -3.00 -12.47
CA ALA A 295 17.71 -2.34 -13.77
C ALA A 295 19.01 -1.55 -14.08
N HIS A 296 19.75 -1.12 -13.08
CA HIS A 296 21.05 -0.50 -13.25
C HIS A 296 22.15 -1.55 -13.46
N GLY A 297 22.13 -2.65 -12.70
CA GLY A 297 23.03 -3.79 -12.89
C GLY A 297 22.99 -4.37 -14.31
N LYS A 298 21.79 -4.59 -14.86
CA LYS A 298 21.64 -5.04 -16.27
C LYS A 298 22.25 -4.06 -17.27
N THR A 299 22.12 -2.75 -17.03
CA THR A 299 22.62 -1.71 -17.92
C THR A 299 24.16 -1.75 -17.95
N CYS A 300 24.80 -1.91 -16.79
CA CYS A 300 26.25 -2.08 -16.68
C CYS A 300 26.74 -3.31 -17.46
N ILE A 301 26.08 -4.46 -17.28
CA ILE A 301 26.47 -5.72 -17.93
C ILE A 301 26.32 -5.63 -19.46
N ILE A 302 25.19 -5.10 -19.95
CA ILE A 302 24.94 -4.99 -21.39
C ILE A 302 25.91 -4.01 -22.04
N VAL A 303 26.25 -2.90 -21.37
CA VAL A 303 27.25 -1.96 -21.89
C VAL A 303 28.64 -2.59 -21.91
N ALA A 304 29.04 -3.33 -20.86
CA ALA A 304 30.32 -4.02 -20.81
C ALA A 304 30.45 -5.07 -21.94
N ILE A 305 29.41 -5.88 -22.15
CA ILE A 305 29.36 -6.86 -23.24
C ILE A 305 29.34 -6.15 -24.61
N GLY A 306 28.55 -5.08 -24.75
CA GLY A 306 28.46 -4.29 -25.98
C GLY A 306 29.79 -3.65 -26.37
N TRP A 307 30.57 -3.19 -25.40
CA TRP A 307 31.91 -2.67 -25.60
C TRP A 307 32.89 -3.76 -26.03
N TYR A 308 32.88 -4.89 -25.32
CA TYR A 308 33.71 -6.06 -25.64
C TYR A 308 33.48 -6.57 -27.07
N ILE A 309 32.21 -6.67 -27.49
CA ILE A 309 31.83 -7.12 -28.83
C ILE A 309 32.16 -6.08 -29.91
N SER A 310 32.15 -4.78 -29.57
CA SER A 310 32.41 -3.70 -30.54
C SER A 310 33.90 -3.51 -30.88
N GLY A 311 34.81 -4.24 -30.23
CA GLY A 311 36.24 -4.18 -30.50
C GLY A 311 36.88 -2.81 -30.28
N ARG A 312 36.27 -1.96 -29.45
CA ARG A 312 36.76 -0.58 -29.20
C ARG A 312 37.92 -0.58 -28.21
N ASP A 313 38.92 0.23 -28.53
CA ASP A 313 40.11 0.42 -27.68
C ASP A 313 39.71 1.01 -26.32
N VAL A 314 40.37 0.56 -25.25
CA VAL A 314 40.19 1.03 -23.87
C VAL A 314 40.56 2.52 -23.74
N ALA A 315 41.35 3.05 -24.69
CA ALA A 315 41.71 4.47 -24.78
C ALA A 315 40.63 5.39 -25.40
N ASP A 316 39.48 4.86 -25.82
CA ASP A 316 38.37 5.67 -26.32
C ASP A 316 37.80 6.56 -25.21
N LYS A 317 37.83 7.89 -25.44
CA LYS A 317 37.37 8.90 -24.47
C LYS A 317 35.89 8.76 -24.09
N SER A 318 35.10 7.97 -24.83
CA SER A 318 33.73 7.60 -24.44
C SER A 318 33.67 6.74 -23.16
N ILE A 319 34.76 6.07 -22.74
CA ILE A 319 34.81 5.31 -21.48
C ILE A 319 34.70 6.22 -20.25
N ILE A 320 35.21 7.45 -20.34
CA ILE A 320 35.12 8.45 -19.26
C ILE A 320 33.67 8.90 -19.09
N GLY A 321 32.95 9.10 -20.20
CA GLY A 321 31.52 9.40 -20.19
C GLY A 321 30.71 8.26 -19.58
N LEU A 322 31.06 7.01 -19.91
CA LEU A 322 30.43 5.82 -19.34
C LEU A 322 30.64 5.74 -17.81
N MET A 323 31.87 5.90 -17.33
CA MET A 323 32.16 5.85 -15.88
C MET A 323 31.41 6.93 -15.10
N MET A 324 31.30 8.15 -15.65
CA MET A 324 30.52 9.22 -15.01
C MET A 324 29.01 8.95 -15.03
N ALA A 325 28.50 8.37 -16.11
CA ALA A 325 27.10 7.99 -16.21
C ALA A 325 26.75 6.90 -15.17
N LEU A 326 27.62 5.90 -15.01
CA LEU A 326 27.49 4.85 -13.99
C LEU A 326 27.62 5.38 -12.56
N LEU A 327 28.53 6.32 -12.32
CA LEU A 327 28.68 6.96 -11.01
C LEU A 327 27.40 7.71 -10.61
N GLY A 328 26.80 8.46 -11.53
CA GLY A 328 25.52 9.14 -11.28
C GLY A 328 24.38 8.16 -10.98
N ILE A 329 24.32 7.04 -11.71
CA ILE A 329 23.37 5.95 -11.43
C ILE A 329 23.54 5.35 -10.04
N ILE A 330 24.77 5.16 -9.56
CA ILE A 330 25.03 4.54 -8.24
C ILE A 330 24.71 5.53 -7.11
N LEU A 331 25.02 6.82 -7.31
CA LEU A 331 24.81 7.86 -6.31
C LEU A 331 23.33 8.19 -6.09
N LEU A 332 22.49 8.13 -7.13
CA LEU A 332 21.05 8.41 -7.04
C LEU A 332 20.29 7.54 -6.01
N PRO A 333 20.30 6.19 -6.10
CA PRO A 333 19.63 5.33 -5.14
C PRO A 333 20.34 5.33 -3.78
N LEU A 334 21.67 5.46 -3.73
CA LEU A 334 22.41 5.56 -2.46
C LEU A 334 21.98 6.81 -1.68
N GLN A 335 21.84 7.95 -2.35
CA GLN A 335 21.35 9.19 -1.73
C GLN A 335 19.85 9.14 -1.43
N TYR A 336 19.05 8.49 -2.26
CA TYR A 336 17.62 8.27 -1.97
C TYR A 336 17.42 7.40 -0.72
N VAL A 337 18.20 6.32 -0.56
CA VAL A 337 18.21 5.49 0.65
C VAL A 337 18.66 6.30 1.86
N LEU A 338 19.74 7.09 1.73
CA LEU A 338 20.20 7.98 2.80
C LEU A 338 19.18 9.09 3.15
N ALA A 339 18.47 9.64 2.15
CA ALA A 339 17.44 10.65 2.33
C ALA A 339 16.15 10.09 2.95
N LYS A 340 15.74 8.87 2.58
CA LYS A 340 14.64 8.15 3.23
C LYS A 340 14.97 7.81 4.69
N THR A 341 16.25 7.71 5.02
CA THR A 341 16.73 7.60 6.41
C THR A 341 16.61 8.93 7.19
N CYS A 342 16.49 10.08 6.51
CA CYS A 342 16.55 11.42 7.13
C CYS A 342 15.27 12.29 7.07
N HIS A 343 14.26 12.01 6.23
CA HIS A 343 13.00 12.77 6.23
C HIS A 343 11.92 12.06 7.04
N ILE A 344 11.49 12.62 8.19
CA ILE A 344 10.33 12.27 9.06
C ILE A 344 9.96 10.76 9.12
N ASN A 345 10.93 9.87 8.94
CA ASN A 345 10.80 8.41 8.90
C ASN A 345 11.58 7.74 10.04
N ASN A 346 12.28 8.54 10.85
CA ASN A 346 13.10 8.05 11.95
C ASN A 346 12.40 8.22 13.31
N THR A 347 11.13 8.63 13.33
CA THR A 347 10.35 8.65 14.56
C THR A 347 9.89 7.23 14.89
N ARG A 348 10.44 6.65 15.95
CA ARG A 348 10.11 5.29 16.38
C ARG A 348 8.77 5.27 17.11
N ARG A 349 8.13 4.12 17.18
CA ARG A 349 6.98 3.94 18.09
C ARG A 349 7.39 4.33 19.53
N SER A 350 6.66 5.26 20.12
CA SER A 350 6.94 5.73 21.48
C SER A 350 6.55 4.68 22.53
N SER A 351 6.84 4.97 23.80
CA SER A 351 6.41 4.11 24.91
C SER A 351 4.89 4.00 25.09
N TRP A 352 4.08 4.72 24.31
CA TRP A 352 2.62 4.58 24.31
C TRP A 352 2.20 3.14 23.99
N TYR A 353 2.90 2.49 23.05
CA TYR A 353 2.61 1.13 22.61
C TYR A 353 2.95 0.08 23.69
N ASP A 354 3.82 0.38 24.66
CA ASP A 354 4.16 -0.55 25.73
C ASP A 354 2.93 -0.92 26.60
N ALA A 355 1.95 -0.02 26.69
CA ALA A 355 0.71 -0.25 27.42
C ALA A 355 -0.23 -1.27 26.74
N MET A 356 0.03 -1.60 25.47
CA MET A 356 -0.73 -2.61 24.72
C MET A 356 -0.18 -4.03 24.93
N ARG A 357 0.80 -4.20 25.84
CA ARG A 357 1.26 -5.51 26.31
C ARG A 357 0.24 -6.11 27.27
N LEU A 358 -0.57 -7.02 26.74
CA LEU A 358 -1.61 -7.73 27.49
C LEU A 358 -1.02 -8.79 28.42
N ASP A 359 0.09 -9.42 28.00
CA ASP A 359 1.05 -10.06 28.89
C ASP A 359 2.21 -9.07 29.09
N PRO A 360 2.45 -8.54 30.30
CA PRO A 360 3.52 -7.57 30.55
C PRO A 360 4.92 -8.05 30.15
N THR A 361 5.12 -9.36 29.98
CA THR A 361 6.42 -9.96 29.65
C THR A 361 6.61 -10.23 28.15
N LYS A 362 5.55 -10.13 27.34
CA LYS A 362 5.58 -10.48 25.93
C LYS A 362 5.02 -9.35 25.07
N ASP A 363 5.67 -9.12 23.92
CA ASP A 363 5.16 -8.20 22.91
C ASP A 363 4.21 -8.92 21.94
N ASN A 364 3.21 -8.18 21.48
CA ASN A 364 2.37 -8.54 20.33
C ASN A 364 2.62 -7.54 19.19
N VAL A 365 1.99 -7.75 18.04
CA VAL A 365 2.14 -6.91 16.85
C VAL A 365 1.81 -5.43 17.13
N LEU A 366 0.88 -5.13 18.04
CA LEU A 366 0.53 -3.75 18.38
C LEU A 366 1.59 -3.12 19.30
N SER A 367 2.04 -3.84 20.33
CA SER A 367 2.99 -3.32 21.33
C SER A 367 4.44 -3.31 20.84
N GLN A 368 4.77 -4.07 19.80
CA GLN A 368 6.13 -4.17 19.27
C GLN A 368 6.63 -2.82 18.75
N ARG A 369 7.67 -2.29 19.42
CA ARG A 369 8.30 -1.00 19.09
C ARG A 369 9.53 -1.15 18.20
N ASN A 370 10.10 -2.35 18.10
CA ASN A 370 11.17 -2.65 17.15
C ASN A 370 10.57 -2.81 15.75
N ASP A 371 11.00 -1.93 14.85
CA ASP A 371 10.48 -1.83 13.50
C ASP A 371 10.71 -3.09 12.64
N ASP A 372 11.83 -3.78 12.81
CA ASP A 372 12.17 -4.98 12.05
C ASP A 372 11.37 -6.18 12.54
N LEU A 373 11.26 -6.34 13.87
CA LEU A 373 10.44 -7.38 14.48
C LEU A 373 8.96 -7.18 14.14
N HIS A 374 8.47 -5.94 14.25
CA HIS A 374 7.10 -5.60 13.87
C HIS A 374 6.82 -5.93 12.39
N ALA A 375 7.72 -5.55 11.48
CA ALA A 375 7.56 -5.84 10.05
C ALA A 375 7.57 -7.34 9.77
N SER A 376 8.49 -8.09 10.40
CA SER A 376 8.56 -9.55 10.29
C SER A 376 7.27 -10.22 10.77
N THR A 377 6.80 -9.90 11.98
CA THR A 377 5.56 -10.45 12.54
C THR A 377 4.35 -10.08 11.68
N ARG A 378 4.21 -8.81 11.27
CA ARG A 378 3.11 -8.36 10.40
C ARG A 378 3.10 -9.11 9.08
N SER A 379 4.26 -9.32 8.46
CA SER A 379 4.37 -10.06 7.20
C SER A 379 3.89 -11.51 7.34
N LYS A 380 4.29 -12.20 8.41
CA LYS A 380 3.83 -13.57 8.67
C LYS A 380 2.32 -13.65 8.90
N MET A 381 1.71 -12.61 9.48
CA MET A 381 0.27 -12.57 9.79
C MET A 381 -0.61 -12.05 8.65
N ALA A 382 -0.04 -11.39 7.64
CA ALA A 382 -0.78 -10.68 6.60
C ALA A 382 -1.74 -11.59 5.81
N ALA A 383 -1.31 -12.83 5.51
CA ALA A 383 -2.12 -13.77 4.74
C ALA A 383 -3.43 -14.14 5.47
N ALA A 384 -3.37 -14.32 6.79
CA ALA A 384 -4.54 -14.61 7.61
C ALA A 384 -5.56 -13.46 7.53
N TYR A 385 -5.12 -12.22 7.78
CA TYR A 385 -6.00 -11.05 7.77
C TYR A 385 -6.54 -10.68 6.39
N SER A 386 -5.86 -11.11 5.31
CA SER A 386 -6.37 -10.93 3.94
C SER A 386 -7.50 -11.88 3.56
N GLY A 387 -7.84 -12.85 4.41
CA GLY A 387 -8.83 -13.89 4.14
C GLY A 387 -8.37 -14.98 3.16
N LYS A 388 -7.23 -14.82 2.48
CA LYS A 388 -6.72 -15.79 1.48
C LYS A 388 -6.45 -17.20 2.04
N GLU A 389 -6.16 -17.30 3.33
CA GLU A 389 -5.85 -18.57 4.02
C GLU A 389 -6.91 -18.98 5.04
N VAL A 390 -8.05 -18.28 5.08
CA VAL A 390 -9.12 -18.50 6.06
C VAL A 390 -10.44 -18.71 5.31
N ASP A 391 -10.87 -19.96 5.24
CA ASP A 391 -11.98 -20.34 4.37
C ASP A 391 -13.36 -19.99 4.96
N THR A 392 -13.43 -19.64 6.25
CA THR A 392 -14.70 -19.56 7.00
C THR A 392 -15.10 -18.15 7.45
N ILE A 393 -14.41 -17.08 7.02
CA ILE A 393 -14.67 -15.72 7.55
C ILE A 393 -16.12 -15.30 7.29
N GLU A 394 -16.55 -15.29 6.03
CA GLU A 394 -17.91 -14.87 5.62
C GLU A 394 -18.96 -15.75 6.29
N THR A 395 -18.84 -17.09 6.18
CA THR A 395 -19.78 -18.03 6.80
C THR A 395 -19.90 -17.84 8.32
N THR A 396 -18.80 -17.54 9.02
CA THR A 396 -18.84 -17.30 10.47
C THR A 396 -19.59 -16.00 10.81
N VAL A 397 -19.44 -14.96 9.99
CA VAL A 397 -20.20 -13.72 10.15
C VAL A 397 -21.68 -13.99 9.88
N ASP A 398 -22.00 -14.68 8.79
CA ASP A 398 -23.37 -15.01 8.39
C ASP A 398 -24.12 -15.77 9.48
N GLU A 399 -23.53 -16.86 9.99
CA GLU A 399 -24.14 -17.64 11.08
C GLU A 399 -24.47 -16.78 12.31
N ASN A 400 -23.63 -15.80 12.64
CA ASN A 400 -23.84 -14.93 13.79
C ASN A 400 -24.86 -13.81 13.51
N VAL A 401 -24.96 -13.34 12.26
CA VAL A 401 -26.04 -12.44 11.82
C VAL A 401 -27.39 -13.16 11.92
N GLU A 402 -27.46 -14.41 11.46
CA GLU A 402 -28.64 -15.26 11.56
C GLU A 402 -29.08 -15.47 13.02
N ARG A 403 -28.14 -15.79 13.92
CA ARG A 403 -28.41 -15.89 15.37
C ARG A 403 -28.92 -14.58 15.97
N LEU A 404 -28.39 -13.44 15.53
CA LEU A 404 -28.85 -12.13 15.99
C LEU A 404 -30.29 -11.84 15.51
N LEU A 405 -30.62 -12.18 14.27
CA LEU A 405 -31.97 -12.03 13.72
C LEU A 405 -32.96 -12.95 14.44
N GLU A 406 -32.61 -14.22 14.67
CA GLU A 406 -33.43 -15.15 15.44
C GLU A 406 -33.68 -14.63 16.86
N LEU A 407 -32.64 -14.09 17.52
CA LEU A 407 -32.77 -13.47 18.84
C LEU A 407 -33.73 -12.28 18.80
N LEU A 408 -33.64 -11.41 17.79
CA LEU A 408 -34.53 -10.27 17.62
C LEU A 408 -35.99 -10.72 17.48
N ASP A 409 -36.26 -11.68 16.60
CA ASP A 409 -37.61 -12.16 16.32
C ASP A 409 -38.24 -12.84 17.54
N THR A 410 -37.52 -13.77 18.17
CA THR A 410 -38.05 -14.64 19.22
C THR A 410 -38.12 -13.98 20.60
N GLU A 411 -37.11 -13.19 20.96
CA GLU A 411 -36.96 -12.66 22.32
C GLU A 411 -37.34 -11.20 22.47
N TYR A 412 -37.29 -10.39 21.40
CA TYR A 412 -37.57 -8.96 21.46
C TYR A 412 -38.86 -8.59 20.74
N ILE A 413 -39.04 -8.98 19.48
CA ILE A 413 -40.23 -8.63 18.69
C ILE A 413 -41.45 -9.40 19.22
N ALA A 414 -41.37 -10.73 19.29
CA ALA A 414 -42.50 -11.55 19.74
C ALA A 414 -42.95 -11.21 21.17
N LYS A 415 -41.99 -10.86 22.05
CA LYS A 415 -42.25 -10.51 23.46
C LYS A 415 -42.43 -9.01 23.70
N ARG A 416 -42.32 -8.17 22.65
CA ARG A 416 -42.37 -6.69 22.71
C ARG A 416 -41.47 -6.08 23.77
N ARG A 417 -40.24 -6.59 23.89
CA ARG A 417 -39.23 -6.10 24.84
C ARG A 417 -38.34 -5.05 24.18
N PRO A 418 -37.95 -3.98 24.88
CA PRO A 418 -36.91 -3.06 24.40
C PRO A 418 -35.61 -3.80 24.10
N PHE A 419 -35.00 -3.49 22.96
CA PHE A 419 -33.74 -4.07 22.51
C PHE A 419 -32.60 -3.09 22.75
N ASP A 420 -31.74 -3.40 23.73
CA ASP A 420 -30.51 -2.65 23.96
C ASP A 420 -29.44 -3.09 22.96
N PHE A 421 -29.37 -2.38 21.84
CA PHE A 421 -28.38 -2.66 20.81
C PHE A 421 -26.94 -2.40 21.28
N GLY A 422 -26.73 -1.50 22.25
CA GLY A 422 -25.40 -1.13 22.70
C GLY A 422 -24.63 -2.32 23.28
N TYR A 423 -25.27 -3.06 24.20
CA TYR A 423 -24.70 -4.30 24.72
C TYR A 423 -24.70 -5.44 23.69
N LYS A 424 -25.73 -5.51 22.83
CA LYS A 424 -25.87 -6.60 21.86
C LYS A 424 -24.87 -6.52 20.71
N ALA A 425 -24.47 -5.32 20.29
CA ALA A 425 -23.38 -5.14 19.34
C ALA A 425 -22.06 -5.71 19.88
N GLN A 426 -21.76 -5.51 21.17
CA GLN A 426 -20.59 -6.11 21.81
C GLN A 426 -20.63 -7.64 21.74
N TYR A 427 -21.74 -8.25 22.18
CA TYR A 427 -21.89 -9.71 22.13
C TYR A 427 -21.82 -10.27 20.71
N PHE A 428 -22.45 -9.60 19.75
CA PHE A 428 -22.40 -9.99 18.35
C PHE A 428 -20.96 -10.05 17.82
N THR A 429 -20.17 -8.99 18.02
CA THR A 429 -18.77 -8.99 17.56
C THR A 429 -17.89 -10.01 18.26
N LEU A 430 -18.21 -10.36 19.51
CA LEU A 430 -17.54 -11.45 20.23
C LEU A 430 -17.91 -12.82 19.70
N ASP A 431 -19.16 -13.04 19.36
CA ASP A 431 -19.60 -14.31 18.78
C ASP A 431 -18.96 -14.52 17.39
N VAL A 432 -18.68 -13.42 16.67
CA VAL A 432 -17.92 -13.43 15.41
C VAL A 432 -16.42 -13.73 15.61
N ILE A 433 -15.76 -13.13 16.61
CA ILE A 433 -14.31 -13.29 16.82
C ILE A 433 -13.94 -14.47 17.74
N SER A 434 -14.93 -15.03 18.45
CA SER A 434 -14.86 -16.02 19.56
C SER A 434 -14.97 -15.38 20.95
N ALA A 435 -15.88 -15.92 21.76
CA ALA A 435 -16.36 -15.36 23.03
C ALA A 435 -15.25 -15.01 24.03
N LEU A 436 -15.14 -13.72 24.40
CA LEU A 436 -14.83 -13.14 25.73
C LEU A 436 -14.42 -11.64 25.64
N ALA A 437 -15.37 -10.70 25.76
CA ALA A 437 -15.07 -9.23 25.87
C ALA A 437 -14.96 -8.74 27.30
N PHE A 438 -15.58 -9.42 28.28
CA PHE A 438 -15.75 -8.86 29.63
C PHE A 438 -14.42 -8.50 30.32
N ALA A 439 -13.29 -9.03 29.85
CA ALA A 439 -11.97 -8.68 30.34
C ALA A 439 -11.51 -7.25 29.99
N MET A 440 -12.03 -6.62 28.93
CA MET A 440 -11.51 -5.34 28.44
C MET A 440 -12.07 -4.12 29.19
N GLU A 441 -13.37 -4.11 29.49
CA GLU A 441 -14.00 -3.02 30.25
C GLU A 441 -13.35 -2.85 31.63
N GLU A 442 -13.04 -3.98 32.30
CA GLU A 442 -12.31 -3.98 33.57
C GLU A 442 -10.83 -3.55 33.43
N SER A 443 -10.23 -3.74 32.25
CA SER A 443 -8.80 -3.48 32.03
C SER A 443 -8.49 -2.07 31.49
N MET A 444 -9.48 -1.36 30.93
CA MET A 444 -9.27 -0.03 30.35
C MET A 444 -8.70 1.01 31.33
N PRO A 445 -9.16 1.11 32.59
CA PRO A 445 -8.54 2.01 33.57
C PRO A 445 -7.06 1.71 33.77
N THR A 446 -6.69 0.43 33.81
CA THR A 446 -5.30 -0.02 33.96
C THR A 446 -4.47 0.34 32.73
N ILE A 447 -5.00 0.12 31.52
CA ILE A 447 -4.35 0.48 30.25
C ILE A 447 -4.15 1.99 30.14
N ILE A 448 -5.16 2.80 30.45
CA ILE A 448 -5.05 4.27 30.42
C ILE A 448 -4.00 4.73 31.44
N THR A 449 -4.00 4.14 32.64
CA THR A 449 -3.03 4.49 33.68
C THR A 449 -1.60 4.14 33.24
N THR A 450 -1.37 3.00 32.59
CA THR A 450 -0.04 2.62 32.06
C THR A 450 0.36 3.43 30.83
N ILE A 451 -0.58 3.92 30.02
CA ILE A 451 -0.31 4.89 28.94
C ILE A 451 0.25 6.20 29.52
N VAL A 452 -0.41 6.74 30.56
CA VAL A 452 -0.03 8.02 31.17
C VAL A 452 1.23 7.88 32.03
N MET A 453 1.40 6.74 32.70
CA MET A 453 2.55 6.44 33.57
C MET A 453 3.29 5.17 33.11
N PRO A 454 4.07 5.23 32.00
CA PRO A 454 4.73 4.04 31.43
C PRO A 454 5.75 3.38 32.37
N TRP A 455 6.31 4.13 33.33
CA TRP A 455 7.21 3.62 34.34
C TRP A 455 6.52 2.61 35.28
N MET A 456 5.19 2.68 35.42
CA MET A 456 4.40 1.75 36.23
C MET A 456 4.49 0.31 35.70
N ILE A 457 4.62 0.12 34.38
CA ILE A 457 4.83 -1.20 33.78
C ILE A 457 6.13 -1.82 34.30
N LYS A 458 7.22 -1.02 34.36
CA LYS A 458 8.51 -1.48 34.91
C LYS A 458 8.43 -1.78 36.41
N LEU A 459 7.63 -1.00 37.16
CA LEU A 459 7.38 -1.26 38.58
C LEU A 459 6.65 -2.59 38.78
N LEU A 460 5.57 -2.84 38.02
CA LEU A 460 4.76 -4.05 38.12
C LEU A 460 5.53 -5.33 37.74
N GLN A 461 6.57 -5.21 36.91
CA GLN A 461 7.46 -6.30 36.54
C GLN A 461 8.49 -6.66 37.63
N LEU A 462 8.64 -5.85 38.69
CA LEU A 462 9.55 -6.19 39.79
C LEU A 462 9.06 -7.46 40.51
N PRO A 463 9.97 -8.31 41.02
CA PRO A 463 9.61 -9.57 41.66
C PRO A 463 8.58 -9.44 42.80
N ILE A 464 8.57 -8.30 43.49
CA ILE A 464 7.66 -8.00 44.61
C ILE A 464 6.22 -7.70 44.17
N PHE A 465 6.01 -7.20 42.95
CA PHE A 465 4.69 -6.86 42.39
C PHE A 465 4.15 -7.92 41.43
N ARG A 466 4.89 -9.00 41.21
CA ARG A 466 4.54 -10.08 40.26
C ARG A 466 3.20 -10.76 40.59
N SER A 467 2.78 -10.77 41.85
CA SER A 467 1.49 -11.31 42.28
C SER A 467 0.29 -10.43 41.90
N MET A 468 0.51 -9.16 41.53
CA MET A 468 -0.53 -8.24 41.07
C MET A 468 -0.75 -8.31 39.55
N LEU A 469 0.10 -9.04 38.82
CA LEU A 469 -0.04 -9.20 37.37
C LEU A 469 -1.06 -10.28 37.03
N PRO A 470 -1.80 -10.14 35.90
CA PRO A 470 -2.71 -11.16 35.42
C PRO A 470 -2.01 -12.51 35.26
N SER A 471 -2.67 -13.57 35.69
CA SER A 471 -2.19 -14.94 35.64
C SER A 471 -3.17 -15.84 34.90
N GLU A 472 -2.64 -16.83 34.19
CA GLU A 472 -3.44 -17.92 33.60
C GLU A 472 -4.26 -18.72 34.65
N LYS A 473 -3.97 -18.53 35.94
CA LYS A 473 -4.73 -19.13 37.04
C LYS A 473 -5.96 -18.32 37.45
N ASP A 474 -6.13 -17.11 36.92
CA ASP A 474 -7.24 -16.24 37.26
C ASP A 474 -8.54 -16.77 36.64
N LYS A 475 -9.61 -16.74 37.44
CA LYS A 475 -10.93 -17.23 37.02
C LYS A 475 -11.74 -16.21 36.20
N ALA A 476 -11.27 -14.97 36.11
CA ALA A 476 -11.92 -13.85 35.44
C ALA A 476 -10.87 -12.88 34.86
N GLY A 477 -11.31 -11.88 34.09
CA GLY A 477 -10.45 -10.85 33.50
C GLY A 477 -9.45 -11.38 32.47
N VAL A 478 -8.39 -10.60 32.23
CA VAL A 478 -7.34 -10.88 31.23
C VAL A 478 -6.66 -12.23 31.49
N GLY A 479 -6.46 -12.62 32.75
CA GLY A 479 -5.84 -13.89 33.10
C GLY A 479 -6.62 -15.13 32.61
N ARG A 480 -7.96 -15.10 32.64
CA ARG A 480 -8.79 -16.16 32.04
C ARG A 480 -8.63 -16.20 30.52
N VAL A 481 -8.56 -15.04 29.87
CA VAL A 481 -8.36 -14.96 28.41
C VAL A 481 -6.97 -15.48 28.03
N MET A 482 -5.94 -15.19 28.81
CA MET A 482 -4.60 -15.77 28.65
C MET A 482 -4.63 -17.30 28.72
N ALA A 483 -5.35 -17.87 29.68
CA ALA A 483 -5.49 -19.32 29.81
C ALA A 483 -6.13 -19.96 28.56
N ILE A 484 -7.13 -19.29 27.99
CA ILE A 484 -7.81 -19.74 26.78
C ILE A 484 -6.90 -19.61 25.56
N ALA A 485 -6.22 -18.48 25.38
CA ALA A 485 -5.25 -18.28 24.31
C ALA A 485 -4.16 -19.37 24.34
N LYS A 486 -3.65 -19.70 25.53
CA LYS A 486 -2.68 -20.78 25.74
C LYS A 486 -3.22 -22.16 25.39
N LYS A 487 -4.46 -22.47 25.80
CA LYS A 487 -5.11 -23.73 25.46
C LYS A 487 -5.28 -23.86 23.94
N VAL A 488 -5.80 -22.82 23.29
CA VAL A 488 -6.03 -22.80 21.84
C VAL A 488 -4.73 -22.91 21.07
N ALA A 489 -3.67 -22.20 21.49
CA ALA A 489 -2.34 -22.34 20.89
C ALA A 489 -1.78 -23.76 21.10
N ALA A 490 -1.91 -24.34 22.30
CA ALA A 490 -1.42 -25.68 22.59
C ALA A 490 -2.08 -26.78 21.73
N GLU A 491 -3.34 -26.61 21.33
CA GLU A 491 -4.01 -27.52 20.37
C GLU A 491 -3.32 -27.54 18.99
N ARG A 492 -2.56 -26.49 18.64
CA ARG A 492 -1.84 -26.36 17.36
C ARG A 492 -0.39 -26.83 17.41
N PHE A 493 0.24 -26.74 18.58
CA PHE A 493 1.66 -27.08 18.78
C PHE A 493 1.88 -28.36 19.61
N GLY A 494 0.82 -28.98 20.12
CA GLY A 494 0.88 -30.20 20.91
C GLY A 494 1.34 -31.44 20.12
N PRO A 495 1.46 -32.61 20.78
CA PRO A 495 1.98 -33.84 20.16
C PRO A 495 1.14 -34.34 18.98
N ASN A 496 -0.15 -34.01 18.95
CA ASN A 496 -1.06 -34.24 17.81
C ASN A 496 -1.61 -32.88 17.34
N PRO A 497 -0.86 -32.13 16.51
CA PRO A 497 -1.21 -30.77 16.16
C PRO A 497 -2.48 -30.72 15.30
N LYS A 498 -3.48 -29.95 15.73
CA LYS A 498 -4.71 -29.73 14.96
C LYS A 498 -4.45 -28.75 13.82
N VAL A 499 -4.36 -29.25 12.59
CA VAL A 499 -4.24 -28.42 11.39
C VAL A 499 -5.62 -27.96 10.94
N GLN A 500 -5.82 -26.64 10.84
CA GLN A 500 -7.07 -26.03 10.41
C GLN A 500 -6.76 -24.79 9.57
N ARG A 501 -7.58 -24.51 8.55
CA ARG A 501 -7.45 -23.31 7.70
C ARG A 501 -8.20 -22.14 8.33
N ASP A 502 -7.73 -21.73 9.50
CA ASP A 502 -8.20 -20.56 10.24
C ASP A 502 -7.05 -19.57 10.49
N MET A 503 -7.34 -18.41 11.09
CA MET A 503 -6.35 -17.36 11.38
C MET A 503 -5.12 -17.92 12.11
N ILE A 504 -5.34 -18.80 13.09
CA ILE A 504 -4.28 -19.37 13.92
C ILE A 504 -3.48 -20.40 13.12
N GLY A 505 -4.15 -21.23 12.33
CA GLY A 505 -3.49 -22.17 11.42
C GLY A 505 -2.58 -21.48 10.40
N SER A 506 -3.02 -20.32 9.88
CA SER A 506 -2.18 -19.46 9.03
C SER A 506 -0.94 -18.95 9.77
N PHE A 507 -1.09 -18.50 11.02
CA PHE A 507 0.06 -18.06 11.83
C PHE A 507 1.08 -19.16 12.06
N VAL A 508 0.60 -20.36 12.37
CA VAL A 508 1.45 -21.55 12.58
C VAL A 508 2.17 -21.92 11.27
N SER A 509 1.47 -21.94 10.14
CA SER A 509 2.05 -22.30 8.84
C SER A 509 3.10 -21.29 8.35
N ARG A 510 2.96 -20.02 8.76
CA ARG A 510 3.89 -18.92 8.48
C ARG A 510 5.03 -18.81 9.50
N GLY A 511 5.15 -19.77 10.42
CA GLY A 511 6.29 -19.89 11.32
C GLY A 511 6.28 -18.90 12.49
N LEU A 512 5.09 -18.54 13.01
CA LEU A 512 5.00 -17.98 14.35
C LEU A 512 5.25 -19.09 15.39
N LEU A 513 5.99 -18.74 16.44
CA LEU A 513 6.24 -19.61 17.58
C LEU A 513 5.01 -19.67 18.48
N GLN A 514 4.86 -20.75 19.26
CA GLN A 514 3.69 -20.92 20.13
C GLN A 514 3.42 -19.73 21.04
N HIS A 515 4.45 -19.15 21.67
CA HIS A 515 4.28 -18.00 22.55
C HIS A 515 3.93 -16.69 21.82
N GLU A 516 4.32 -16.57 20.55
CA GLU A 516 3.91 -15.45 19.68
C GLU A 516 2.42 -15.62 19.36
N VAL A 517 2.00 -16.83 18.93
CA VAL A 517 0.59 -17.16 18.68
C VAL A 517 -0.29 -16.93 19.92
N GLU A 518 0.16 -17.31 21.11
CA GLU A 518 -0.54 -17.02 22.37
C GLU A 518 -0.80 -15.52 22.57
N SER A 519 0.22 -14.69 22.30
CA SER A 519 0.15 -13.24 22.48
C SER A 519 -0.74 -12.59 21.41
N GLU A 520 -0.69 -13.08 20.18
CA GLU A 520 -1.52 -12.60 19.08
C GLU A 520 -3.00 -13.00 19.23
N ILE A 521 -3.30 -14.20 19.72
CA ILE A 521 -4.69 -14.60 20.02
C ILE A 521 -5.30 -13.64 21.06
N LEU A 522 -4.54 -13.34 22.13
CA LEU A 522 -4.97 -12.42 23.18
C LEU A 522 -5.21 -11.01 22.60
N MET A 523 -4.33 -10.54 21.72
CA MET A 523 -4.45 -9.25 21.05
C MET A 523 -5.66 -9.19 20.10
N GLN A 524 -5.90 -10.24 19.32
CA GLN A 524 -7.03 -10.34 18.38
C GLN A 524 -8.39 -10.28 19.06
N ILE A 525 -8.57 -11.08 20.11
CA ILE A 525 -9.82 -11.12 20.89
C ILE A 525 -10.14 -9.73 21.43
N LEU A 526 -9.12 -9.00 21.89
CA LEU A 526 -9.29 -7.70 22.52
C LEU A 526 -9.47 -6.56 21.51
N ALA A 527 -8.56 -6.40 20.54
CA ALA A 527 -8.65 -5.30 19.58
C ALA A 527 -9.79 -5.46 18.57
N GLY A 528 -10.07 -6.69 18.12
CA GLY A 528 -11.03 -6.91 17.04
C GLY A 528 -12.49 -6.76 17.47
N ALA A 529 -12.84 -7.14 18.71
CA ALA A 529 -14.22 -7.13 19.16
C ALA A 529 -14.72 -5.72 19.50
N ASP A 530 -14.02 -5.01 20.38
CA ASP A 530 -14.53 -3.75 20.94
C ASP A 530 -14.55 -2.60 19.94
N THR A 531 -13.52 -2.50 19.11
CA THR A 531 -13.42 -1.45 18.08
C THR A 531 -14.54 -1.61 17.04
N THR A 532 -14.78 -2.83 16.59
CA THR A 532 -15.86 -3.17 15.65
C THR A 532 -17.23 -2.94 16.28
N ALA A 533 -17.43 -3.32 17.54
CA ALA A 533 -18.69 -3.10 18.25
C ALA A 533 -19.00 -1.60 18.38
N THR A 534 -17.98 -0.80 18.70
CA THR A 534 -18.09 0.66 18.78
C THR A 534 -18.44 1.26 17.41
N ALA A 535 -17.79 0.82 16.33
CA ALA A 535 -18.09 1.26 14.97
C ALA A 535 -19.55 0.95 14.58
N ILE A 536 -20.00 -0.29 14.78
CA ILE A 536 -21.36 -0.72 14.47
C ILE A 536 -22.38 0.05 15.30
N ARG A 537 -22.18 0.13 16.62
CA ARG A 537 -23.07 0.83 17.55
C ARG A 537 -23.20 2.31 17.21
N ALA A 538 -22.07 2.98 17.01
CA ALA A 538 -22.07 4.41 16.69
C ALA A 538 -22.72 4.67 15.33
N THR A 539 -22.35 3.90 14.30
CA THR A 539 -22.95 4.03 12.97
C THR A 539 -24.45 3.82 13.03
N LEU A 540 -24.93 2.77 13.72
CA LEU A 540 -26.36 2.53 13.83
C LEU A 540 -27.09 3.64 14.61
N LEU A 541 -26.49 4.18 15.68
CA LEU A 541 -27.04 5.33 16.41
C LEU A 541 -27.25 6.53 15.47
N TYR A 542 -26.26 6.84 14.64
CA TYR A 542 -26.39 7.92 13.66
C TYR A 542 -27.40 7.60 12.55
N ILE A 543 -27.51 6.35 12.11
CA ILE A 543 -28.57 5.95 11.17
C ILE A 543 -29.94 6.20 11.79
N ILE A 544 -30.25 5.64 12.97
CA ILE A 544 -31.59 5.71 13.56
C ILE A 544 -31.99 7.12 14.01
N SER A 545 -31.00 7.99 14.28
CA SER A 545 -31.23 9.39 14.65
C SER A 545 -31.42 10.31 13.45
N ASN A 546 -31.24 9.81 12.21
CA ASN A 546 -31.35 10.60 10.98
C ASN A 546 -32.38 9.99 10.02
N PRO A 547 -33.65 10.45 10.04
CA PRO A 547 -34.71 9.92 9.18
C PRO A 547 -34.37 9.93 7.68
N ARG A 548 -33.64 10.95 7.22
CA ARG A 548 -33.11 11.04 5.85
C ARG A 548 -32.25 9.82 5.50
N VAL A 549 -31.32 9.46 6.37
CA VAL A 549 -30.41 8.32 6.16
C VAL A 549 -31.17 7.01 6.20
N VAL A 550 -32.12 6.85 7.13
CA VAL A 550 -32.99 5.66 7.18
C VAL A 550 -33.76 5.47 5.88
N HIS A 551 -34.32 6.55 5.34
CA HIS A 551 -35.07 6.50 4.09
C HIS A 551 -34.18 6.14 2.89
N ALA A 552 -33.00 6.75 2.78
CA ALA A 552 -32.04 6.45 1.72
C ALA A 552 -31.52 5.00 1.80
N MET A 553 -31.17 4.51 2.99
CA MET A 553 -30.76 3.11 3.21
C MET A 553 -31.86 2.13 2.81
N ARG A 554 -33.10 2.36 3.23
CA ARG A 554 -34.25 1.51 2.82
C ARG A 554 -34.46 1.54 1.32
N SER A 555 -34.40 2.72 0.71
CA SER A 555 -34.54 2.84 -0.74
C SER A 555 -33.42 2.11 -1.49
N GLU A 556 -32.18 2.13 -1.01
CA GLU A 556 -31.10 1.35 -1.63
C GLU A 556 -31.36 -0.15 -1.50
N ILE A 557 -31.75 -0.62 -0.31
CA ILE A 557 -32.09 -2.02 -0.04
C ILE A 557 -33.26 -2.49 -0.92
N ASP A 558 -34.35 -1.72 -1.00
CA ASP A 558 -35.55 -2.07 -1.77
C ASP A 558 -35.28 -2.14 -3.28
N ASN A 559 -34.34 -1.34 -3.78
CA ASN A 559 -33.94 -1.32 -5.19
C ASN A 559 -32.86 -2.37 -5.52
N ALA A 560 -32.16 -2.87 -4.51
CA ALA A 560 -31.13 -3.89 -4.68
C ALA A 560 -31.75 -5.29 -4.77
N LYS A 561 -31.24 -6.12 -5.69
CA LYS A 561 -31.62 -7.54 -5.78
C LYS A 561 -30.72 -8.35 -4.87
N LEU A 562 -31.00 -8.32 -3.57
CA LEU A 562 -30.16 -8.93 -2.54
C LEU A 562 -30.56 -10.37 -2.23
N SER A 563 -29.58 -11.17 -1.83
CA SER A 563 -29.82 -12.45 -1.18
C SER A 563 -30.47 -12.24 0.20
N LEU A 564 -31.40 -13.12 0.55
CA LEU A 564 -32.13 -13.11 1.82
C LEU A 564 -32.08 -14.52 2.46
N PRO A 565 -32.05 -14.65 3.80
CA PRO A 565 -32.16 -13.58 4.80
C PRO A 565 -30.87 -12.77 5.02
N ILE A 566 -29.73 -13.27 4.53
CA ILE A 566 -28.42 -12.63 4.65
C ILE A 566 -27.90 -12.26 3.25
N VAL A 567 -27.40 -11.02 3.14
CA VAL A 567 -26.73 -10.51 1.95
C VAL A 567 -25.30 -11.03 1.87
N THR A 568 -24.84 -11.41 0.70
CA THR A 568 -23.43 -11.83 0.52
C THR A 568 -22.48 -10.64 0.63
N ASP A 569 -21.21 -10.89 0.98
CA ASP A 569 -20.19 -9.84 1.06
C ASP A 569 -20.05 -9.07 -0.26
N ALA A 570 -20.09 -9.79 -1.39
CA ALA A 570 -20.00 -9.20 -2.73
C ALA A 570 -21.19 -8.28 -3.06
N GLU A 571 -22.40 -8.63 -2.62
CA GLU A 571 -23.59 -7.80 -2.78
C GLU A 571 -23.52 -6.54 -1.90
N ALA A 572 -23.06 -6.66 -0.65
CA ALA A 572 -22.92 -5.52 0.26
C ALA A 572 -21.86 -4.50 -0.24
N HIS A 573 -20.78 -4.98 -0.86
CA HIS A 573 -19.71 -4.12 -1.39
C HIS A 573 -20.16 -3.20 -2.53
N VAL A 574 -21.18 -3.58 -3.31
CA VAL A 574 -21.67 -2.77 -4.43
C VAL A 574 -22.77 -1.77 -4.02
N MET A 575 -23.24 -1.81 -2.77
CA MET A 575 -24.22 -0.88 -2.22
C MET A 575 -23.55 0.45 -1.84
N LEU A 576 -23.54 1.41 -2.76
CA LEU A 576 -22.76 2.65 -2.64
C LEU A 576 -23.16 3.51 -1.43
N TYR A 577 -24.45 3.58 -1.10
CA TYR A 577 -24.92 4.37 0.04
C TYR A 577 -24.58 3.67 1.36
N LEU A 578 -24.69 2.34 1.45
CA LEU A 578 -24.17 1.56 2.59
C LEU A 578 -22.67 1.82 2.80
N GLN A 579 -21.85 1.78 1.74
CA GLN A 579 -20.42 2.08 1.85
C GLN A 579 -20.17 3.51 2.36
N ALA A 580 -20.93 4.49 1.86
CA ALA A 580 -20.87 5.87 2.34
C ALA A 580 -21.27 6.01 3.82
N VAL A 581 -22.28 5.26 4.27
CA VAL A 581 -22.74 5.24 5.67
C VAL A 581 -21.68 4.64 6.59
N ILE A 582 -21.02 3.56 6.20
CA ILE A 582 -19.92 2.94 6.97
C ILE A 582 -18.76 3.95 7.11
N LYS A 583 -18.33 4.55 5.99
CA LYS A 583 -17.26 5.56 5.98
C LYS A 583 -17.61 6.77 6.86
N GLU A 584 -18.84 7.27 6.76
CA GLU A 584 -19.30 8.41 7.56
C GLU A 584 -19.42 8.05 9.05
N GLY A 585 -19.81 6.82 9.38
CA GLY A 585 -19.85 6.29 10.75
C GLY A 585 -18.48 6.30 11.40
N LEU A 586 -17.48 5.76 10.71
CA LEU A 586 -16.09 5.76 11.15
C LEU A 586 -15.51 7.17 11.26
N ARG A 587 -15.89 8.08 10.35
CA ARG A 587 -15.45 9.49 10.38
C ARG A 587 -15.99 10.22 11.61
N ILE A 588 -17.31 10.19 11.80
CA ILE A 588 -17.96 10.98 12.85
C ILE A 588 -17.69 10.40 14.24
N HIS A 589 -17.50 9.08 14.35
CA HIS A 589 -17.23 8.39 15.60
C HIS A 589 -16.11 7.35 15.43
N PRO A 590 -14.85 7.80 15.30
CA PRO A 590 -13.71 6.91 15.18
C PRO A 590 -13.59 6.03 16.43
N PRO A 591 -13.54 4.68 16.29
CA PRO A 591 -13.48 3.78 17.45
C PRO A 591 -12.22 3.95 18.30
N VAL A 592 -11.10 4.37 17.68
CA VAL A 592 -9.82 4.58 18.35
C VAL A 592 -9.39 6.03 18.21
N VAL A 593 -9.23 6.70 19.35
CA VAL A 593 -8.82 8.13 19.43
C VAL A 593 -7.54 8.33 20.24
N GLY A 594 -6.84 7.24 20.58
CA GLY A 594 -5.56 7.31 21.28
C GLY A 594 -4.49 8.04 20.44
N PRO A 595 -3.50 8.68 21.08
CA PRO A 595 -2.53 9.51 20.39
C PRO A 595 -1.58 8.73 19.46
N MET A 596 -1.48 7.39 19.62
CA MET A 596 -0.65 6.51 18.77
C MET A 596 0.75 7.07 18.53
N SER A 597 1.37 7.59 19.59
CA SER A 597 2.45 8.55 19.41
C SER A 597 3.74 7.90 18.90
N LYS A 598 4.41 8.58 17.98
CA LYS A 598 5.81 8.33 17.61
C LYS A 598 6.72 9.20 18.49
N GLU A 599 8.01 8.86 18.55
CA GLU A 599 9.01 9.54 19.37
C GLU A 599 10.08 10.15 18.46
N VAL A 600 10.42 11.42 18.70
CA VAL A 600 11.43 12.16 17.92
C VAL A 600 12.81 11.50 18.09
N PRO A 601 13.52 11.23 16.98
CA PRO A 601 14.82 10.56 17.00
C PRO A 601 15.91 11.32 17.74
N ARG A 602 17.07 10.67 17.90
CA ARG A 602 18.27 11.32 18.41
C ARG A 602 18.69 12.48 17.50
N GLY A 603 19.01 13.62 18.10
CA GLY A 603 19.35 14.85 17.37
C GLY A 603 18.17 15.79 17.10
N GLY A 604 16.95 15.43 17.49
CA GLY A 604 15.76 16.24 17.27
C GLY A 604 15.23 16.17 15.83
N ASP A 605 14.16 16.92 15.56
CA ASP A 605 13.57 17.08 14.24
C ASP A 605 12.99 18.51 14.10
N THR A 606 12.62 18.96 12.90
CA THR A 606 11.99 20.27 12.70
C THR A 606 10.71 20.12 11.89
N PHE A 607 9.59 20.56 12.45
CA PHE A 607 8.29 20.53 11.78
C PHE A 607 7.73 21.95 11.65
N LYS A 608 7.40 22.37 10.43
CA LYS A 608 6.90 23.73 10.13
C LYS A 608 7.76 24.86 10.73
N GLY A 609 9.09 24.71 10.66
CA GLY A 609 10.04 25.68 11.20
C GLY A 609 10.21 25.65 12.73
N GLN A 610 9.49 24.76 13.43
CA GLN A 610 9.62 24.56 14.88
C GLN A 610 10.51 23.35 15.17
N TYR A 611 11.56 23.55 15.96
CA TYR A 611 12.43 22.46 16.38
C TYR A 611 11.78 21.64 17.50
N LEU A 612 11.73 20.32 17.28
CA LEU A 612 11.24 19.31 18.19
C LEU A 612 12.44 18.59 18.83
N PRO A 613 12.65 18.70 20.15
CA PRO A 613 13.73 18.00 20.82
C PRO A 613 13.60 16.48 20.71
N GLN A 614 14.74 15.78 20.72
CA GLN A 614 14.79 14.32 20.85
C GLN A 614 13.90 13.83 22.01
N GLY A 615 13.21 12.71 21.82
CA GLY A 615 12.36 12.09 22.84
C GLY A 615 10.97 12.73 22.98
N THR A 616 10.70 13.81 22.26
CA THR A 616 9.35 14.38 22.17
C THR A 616 8.40 13.35 21.56
N LYS A 617 7.24 13.15 22.20
CA LYS A 617 6.20 12.25 21.68
C LYS A 617 5.23 13.05 20.81
N ILE A 618 5.06 12.61 19.57
CA ILE A 618 4.16 13.22 18.59
C ILE A 618 3.04 12.25 18.32
N GLY A 619 1.81 12.67 18.61
CA GLY A 619 0.59 11.97 18.23
C GLY A 619 -0.31 12.89 17.42
N TYR A 620 -1.34 12.32 16.79
CA TYR A 620 -2.38 13.10 16.13
C TYR A 620 -3.71 12.92 16.84
N CYS A 621 -4.57 13.93 16.73
CA CYS A 621 -5.93 13.88 17.26
C CYS A 621 -6.89 13.41 16.16
N ALA A 622 -7.17 12.10 16.13
CA ALA A 622 -8.11 11.53 15.16
C ALA A 622 -9.47 12.25 15.20
N TRP A 623 -10.00 12.50 16.40
CA TRP A 623 -11.28 13.19 16.61
C TRP A 623 -11.35 14.57 15.96
N GLY A 624 -10.26 15.35 16.06
CA GLY A 624 -10.15 16.69 15.50
C GLY A 624 -9.90 16.67 13.99
N ILE A 625 -9.00 15.80 13.51
CA ILE A 625 -8.70 15.68 12.07
C ILE A 625 -9.94 15.29 11.27
N LEU A 626 -10.77 14.39 11.81
CA LEU A 626 -12.00 13.92 11.14
C LEU A 626 -13.16 14.93 11.20
N ARG A 627 -12.92 16.12 11.78
CA ARG A 627 -13.86 17.26 11.86
C ARG A 627 -13.30 18.56 11.29
N ARG A 628 -12.13 18.51 10.65
CA ARG A 628 -11.54 19.66 9.98
C ARG A 628 -12.42 20.19 8.86
N THR A 629 -12.90 21.43 8.98
CA THR A 629 -13.80 22.04 7.99
C THR A 629 -13.15 22.23 6.62
N ASP A 630 -11.82 22.38 6.57
CA ASP A 630 -11.08 22.48 5.31
C ASP A 630 -11.07 21.19 4.48
N ILE A 631 -11.27 20.04 5.12
CA ILE A 631 -11.36 18.72 4.47
C ILE A 631 -12.83 18.33 4.29
N TRP A 632 -13.58 18.38 5.38
CA TRP A 632 -14.93 17.83 5.46
C TRP A 632 -16.02 18.84 5.08
N GLY A 633 -15.70 20.13 4.99
CA GLY A 633 -16.68 21.20 4.75
C GLY A 633 -17.23 21.77 6.05
N GLU A 634 -18.01 22.85 5.94
CA GLU A 634 -18.66 23.52 7.09
C GLU A 634 -19.65 22.60 7.83
N ASP A 635 -20.17 21.57 7.14
CA ASP A 635 -21.06 20.54 7.69
C ASP A 635 -20.29 19.38 8.36
N SER A 636 -19.03 19.60 8.79
CA SER A 636 -18.14 18.54 9.31
C SER A 636 -18.66 17.83 10.56
N ASP A 637 -19.46 18.50 11.38
CA ASP A 637 -20.09 17.92 12.57
C ASP A 637 -21.42 17.20 12.27
N GLU A 638 -21.92 17.30 11.04
CA GLU A 638 -23.15 16.62 10.62
C GLU A 638 -22.87 15.23 10.07
N PHE A 639 -23.77 14.28 10.39
CA PHE A 639 -23.74 12.94 9.81
C PHE A 639 -24.37 12.96 8.41
N ARG A 640 -23.54 13.10 7.38
CA ARG A 640 -23.98 13.23 5.98
C ARG A 640 -23.24 12.27 5.06
N PRO A 641 -23.70 11.01 4.92
CA PRO A 641 -23.12 10.02 4.00
C PRO A 641 -23.00 10.51 2.55
N GLU A 642 -23.90 11.38 2.09
CA GLU A 642 -23.91 11.93 0.74
C GLU A 642 -22.61 12.67 0.37
N ARG A 643 -21.82 13.13 1.35
CA ARG A 643 -20.52 13.77 1.06
C ARG A 643 -19.55 12.86 0.30
N TRP A 644 -19.70 11.54 0.47
CA TRP A 644 -18.88 10.52 -0.19
C TRP A 644 -19.33 10.26 -1.64
N LEU A 645 -20.55 10.66 -1.99
CA LEU A 645 -21.14 10.46 -3.31
C LEU A 645 -21.13 11.76 -4.14
N ASP A 646 -21.34 12.89 -3.49
CA ASP A 646 -21.49 14.22 -4.09
C ASP A 646 -20.19 15.05 -4.02
N CYS A 647 -19.07 14.50 -4.49
CA CYS A 647 -17.78 15.20 -4.46
C CYS A 647 -16.94 14.97 -5.72
N SER A 648 -15.93 15.85 -5.92
CA SER A 648 -14.93 15.64 -6.98
C SER A 648 -14.02 14.48 -6.62
N GLU A 649 -13.44 13.83 -7.64
CA GLU A 649 -12.53 12.69 -7.44
C GLU A 649 -11.33 13.05 -6.55
N ASP A 650 -10.76 14.24 -6.69
CA ASP A 650 -9.66 14.71 -5.85
C ASP A 650 -10.08 14.90 -4.38
N LYS A 651 -11.29 15.41 -4.15
CA LYS A 651 -11.83 15.57 -2.80
C LYS A 651 -12.15 14.20 -2.18
N LEU A 652 -12.68 13.26 -2.97
CA LEU A 652 -12.92 11.89 -2.52
C LEU A 652 -11.63 11.24 -2.04
N ARG A 653 -10.56 11.29 -2.85
CA ARG A 653 -9.25 10.74 -2.48
C ARG A 653 -8.68 11.35 -1.21
N LEU A 654 -8.81 12.67 -1.04
CA LEU A 654 -8.38 13.37 0.18
C LEU A 654 -9.17 12.88 1.41
N MET A 655 -10.49 12.76 1.29
CA MET A 655 -11.36 12.28 2.37
C MET A 655 -11.07 10.82 2.73
N GLU A 656 -10.88 9.96 1.72
CA GLU A 656 -10.51 8.55 1.92
C GLU A 656 -9.15 8.43 2.61
N GLY A 657 -8.11 9.09 2.10
CA GLY A 657 -6.79 9.08 2.73
C GLY A 657 -6.78 9.65 4.15
N THR A 658 -7.64 10.63 4.44
CA THR A 658 -7.81 11.17 5.81
C THR A 658 -8.55 10.20 6.71
N LEU A 659 -9.58 9.50 6.19
CA LEU A 659 -10.34 8.49 6.94
C LEU A 659 -9.49 7.28 7.30
N GLU A 660 -8.55 6.87 6.45
CA GLU A 660 -7.63 5.76 6.72
C GLU A 660 -6.83 5.95 8.03
N LEU A 661 -6.65 7.20 8.49
CA LEU A 661 -6.04 7.48 9.80
C LEU A 661 -6.80 6.83 10.97
N VAL A 662 -8.08 6.48 10.81
CA VAL A 662 -8.85 5.69 11.81
C VAL A 662 -8.21 4.32 12.06
N PHE A 663 -7.55 3.74 11.05
CA PHE A 663 -6.83 2.47 11.12
C PHE A 663 -5.33 2.64 11.39
N GLY A 664 -4.90 3.89 11.66
CA GLY A 664 -3.51 4.26 11.83
C GLY A 664 -2.83 4.62 10.51
N TYR A 665 -1.62 5.19 10.61
CA TYR A 665 -0.80 5.56 9.45
C TYR A 665 0.42 4.63 9.35
N VAL A 666 0.63 4.03 8.18
CA VAL A 666 1.78 3.18 7.89
C VAL A 666 2.95 4.05 7.46
N ARG A 667 4.10 3.81 8.12
CA ARG A 667 5.44 4.39 7.98
C ARG A 667 5.55 5.70 7.22
#